data_AF-A0A535PPY9-F1
#
_entry.id   AF-A0A535PPY9-F1
#
_cell.length_a   1.000
_cell.length_b   1.000
_cell.length_c   1.000
_cell.angle_alpha   90.00
_cell.angle_beta   90.00
_cell.angle_gamma   90.00
#
_symmetry.space_group_name_H-M   'P 1'
#
loop_
_entity.id
_entity.type
_entity.pdbx_description
1 polymer ?
#
loop_
_entity_poly.entity_id
_entity_poly.type
_entity_poly.pdbx_seq_one_letter_code
_entity_poly.pdbx_strand_id
1 'polypeptide(L)'
;MKPLNVAFVWHMHQPYYKDDLTSTYLLPWVRLRSAKDYFKMPALLDAYPKIRATFNLVPSLLAQIEDYGKEESVDLFLNLSKRDAAELSSEERGFIIRWMRESPKALRVQQSPRYLELASRQPDAQFTAQDMRDLQVWFNLAWCDPAWAENDPRLAELKRKDRDFSESNKAPLFEAQMEIMQKVIPKYRELAERGQAELTFSPYYHPILPLLASVDSARTANPQMQLPERHFSHREDAERQIELGQGLFERLLGRRPTGMWPSEMAVGETVAGLAVRAKVDWMISDEEVLARSLDTHFYRDSEGRVNAPDQLYRPFLLERDGKSLSMVFRDSAISNSIGFDYQRMPSVDAARTLVGRLKRIREQQGDKEYLAVIALDGENAWEFYPRDGHDFLNALYTELEATPDIVTTTVSDFLREHVPQQNLHHLHTGSWIGASLDTWIGDPEHNVAWDLLAETRTWLEEQSRQRPQLSDAAALGWREILITEGSDWFWWFSRKHDSGMDTIWDNQFRLHLRNVYKLLGQRAPARLFQPIIQRAPTLERHVPTEAISPKSRSDAAWKKAGYYVVGSGFGALHRPAGVVERVFYGGDAERLYVRIDSPRSPKELDSQKIEFWLYCSGVPADGSDGKLELPLAVTAAGDFGFDAAHVVRIVPRSKGAAVSVARVNEAQTRAEPVAEYDEADPFFISIPFKMLGRRGGDTMEIALVVSREGRDIEQVPPSGSLGLRIPGDGAAASAPEKKQLKVLVATSELTPFAKSGGVADVAASLSKELRRLGHDVRVVMPRYRQVDIGKHGLEPVVRDMQVPFGSQTLPATIFQGKLGDMIVYFVDCPPLYDRDGMYGFGDDDARSVYFSRALLEMLPALNFAPDVIHIHDWYAALVPNLIDRIYTEGPTAEVATTLTIHNLAAQGVFGFGALTLAGLDKWGLIRVGIPGLDNVVNVLGRGIHFADVVNTVSERYAAEIQTPEFGEGLDELIRAHAHKLHGIVNGIDYEIFDPHRDPNIPHHYSISAIEPKALCRAELRSELGLEQTDRPLCAMVSRLYDVKGLDLVEQAMPALMQFGVQVVVIGTGDRRYEDMFRRYAGERPAQVAAAIGFDAPLAQRTYAGADMLWMPSRYEPGGLAQLIALRYGTIPVVRSTGGLADTIKDYNPIASKGNGFTFTPYDPWQFFGTVVRAAETYRHPSVWTWLIRRAMSEDVSWSRSAQRYVQLYQAAIAARRERRGITAVAG
;
A
#
# COMPACT_ATOMS: atom_id res chain seq x y z
N MET A 1 -39.86 35.27 15.68
CA MET A 1 -39.17 34.27 14.85
C MET A 1 -39.09 32.96 15.66
N LYS A 2 -39.21 31.79 15.03
CA LYS A 2 -39.26 30.46 15.71
C LYS A 2 -37.87 29.89 16.03
N PRO A 3 -37.58 29.28 17.18
CA PRO A 3 -36.22 28.80 17.50
C PRO A 3 -35.67 27.83 16.43
N LEU A 4 -34.35 27.77 16.29
CA LEU A 4 -33.69 26.77 15.44
C LEU A 4 -33.62 25.46 16.21
N ASN A 5 -34.14 24.38 15.62
CA ASN A 5 -34.01 23.05 16.19
C ASN A 5 -32.67 22.43 15.77
N VAL A 6 -31.94 21.88 16.72
CA VAL A 6 -30.64 21.23 16.50
C VAL A 6 -30.70 19.81 17.01
N ALA A 7 -30.43 18.83 16.14
CA ALA A 7 -30.32 17.43 16.53
C ALA A 7 -28.85 17.00 16.46
N PHE A 8 -28.29 16.67 17.63
CA PHE A 8 -27.01 15.95 17.70
C PHE A 8 -27.28 14.46 17.54
N VAL A 9 -26.58 13.80 16.62
CA VAL A 9 -26.63 12.36 16.43
C VAL A 9 -25.22 11.79 16.59
N TRP A 10 -24.94 11.25 17.76
CA TRP A 10 -23.62 10.69 18.10
C TRP A 10 -23.59 9.20 17.79
N HIS A 11 -22.68 8.78 16.90
CA HIS A 11 -22.53 7.38 16.51
C HIS A 11 -21.46 6.67 17.35
N MET A 12 -21.85 5.68 18.14
CA MET A 12 -20.93 4.92 19.00
C MET A 12 -20.65 3.56 18.38
N HIS A 13 -19.41 3.35 17.96
CA HIS A 13 -19.05 2.19 17.15
C HIS A 13 -17.70 1.57 17.55
N GLN A 14 -17.64 0.23 17.52
CA GLN A 14 -16.38 -0.52 17.44
C GLN A 14 -16.56 -1.76 16.54
N PRO A 15 -15.49 -2.15 15.84
CA PRO A 15 -15.34 -3.47 15.21
C PRO A 15 -15.61 -4.63 16.17
N TYR A 16 -15.89 -5.80 15.61
CA TYR A 16 -16.00 -7.03 16.39
C TYR A 16 -14.62 -7.68 16.60
N TYR A 17 -14.11 -7.65 17.84
CA TYR A 17 -12.74 -8.02 18.18
C TYR A 17 -12.54 -9.44 18.73
N LYS A 18 -13.64 -10.17 18.97
CA LYS A 18 -13.61 -11.47 19.63
C LYS A 18 -13.32 -12.58 18.62
N ASP A 19 -12.39 -13.46 18.95
CA ASP A 19 -12.30 -14.78 18.31
C ASP A 19 -13.28 -15.73 19.01
N ASP A 20 -14.36 -16.09 18.31
CA ASP A 20 -15.44 -16.90 18.87
C ASP A 20 -15.00 -18.34 19.22
N LEU A 21 -13.91 -18.85 18.65
CA LEU A 21 -13.40 -20.19 18.98
C LEU A 21 -12.58 -20.22 20.26
N THR A 22 -11.77 -19.18 20.51
CA THR A 22 -10.90 -19.10 21.70
C THR A 22 -11.52 -18.26 22.82
N SER A 23 -12.65 -17.60 22.56
CA SER A 23 -13.33 -16.67 23.47
C SER A 23 -12.43 -15.54 24.00
N THR A 24 -11.42 -15.15 23.22
CA THR A 24 -10.45 -14.10 23.59
C THR A 24 -10.64 -12.86 22.72
N TYR A 25 -10.52 -11.68 23.33
CA TYR A 25 -10.50 -10.40 22.61
C TYR A 25 -9.08 -10.05 22.18
N LEU A 26 -8.87 -9.86 20.87
CA LEU A 26 -7.54 -9.54 20.34
C LEU A 26 -7.14 -8.08 20.60
N LEU A 27 -8.10 -7.17 20.61
CA LEU A 27 -7.89 -5.73 20.78
C LEU A 27 -8.74 -5.16 21.94
N PRO A 28 -8.22 -4.16 22.67
CA PRO A 28 -8.80 -3.72 23.95
C PRO A 28 -9.82 -2.58 23.80
N TRP A 29 -10.11 -2.15 22.57
CA TRP A 29 -10.71 -0.84 22.31
C TRP A 29 -12.13 -0.68 22.87
N VAL A 30 -12.94 -1.75 22.87
CA VAL A 30 -14.26 -1.73 23.54
C VAL A 30 -14.10 -1.37 25.02
N ARG A 31 -13.23 -2.07 25.76
CA ARG A 31 -12.98 -1.80 27.18
C ARG A 31 -12.42 -0.40 27.41
N LEU A 32 -11.40 -0.01 26.65
CA LEU A 32 -10.73 1.28 26.84
C LEU A 32 -11.65 2.47 26.51
N ARG A 33 -12.46 2.39 25.46
CA ARG A 33 -13.47 3.41 25.12
C ARG A 33 -14.65 3.41 26.09
N SER A 34 -15.01 2.27 26.67
CA SER A 34 -16.00 2.20 27.77
C SER A 34 -15.54 2.93 29.03
N ALA A 35 -14.24 2.93 29.32
CA ALA A 35 -13.63 3.69 30.42
C ALA A 35 -13.56 5.21 30.17
N LYS A 36 -14.14 5.66 29.05
CA LYS A 36 -13.92 6.97 28.47
C LYS A 36 -15.19 7.45 27.76
N ASP A 37 -15.19 7.48 26.43
CA ASP A 37 -16.18 8.14 25.58
C ASP A 37 -17.60 7.56 25.73
N TYR A 38 -17.74 6.23 25.76
CA TYR A 38 -19.05 5.58 25.77
C TYR A 38 -19.84 5.83 27.06
N PHE A 39 -19.18 6.09 28.18
CA PHE A 39 -19.84 6.48 29.42
C PHE A 39 -19.88 8.00 29.60
N LYS A 40 -18.75 8.69 29.35
CA LYS A 40 -18.60 10.14 29.56
C LYS A 40 -19.65 10.95 28.81
N MET A 41 -19.84 10.68 27.50
CA MET A 41 -20.73 11.48 26.68
C MET A 41 -22.19 11.49 27.14
N PRO A 42 -22.84 10.33 27.38
CA PRO A 42 -24.18 10.35 27.95
C PRO A 42 -24.19 10.88 29.40
N ALA A 43 -23.16 10.61 30.20
CA ALA A 43 -23.10 11.08 31.59
C ALA A 43 -23.03 12.61 31.71
N LEU A 44 -22.38 13.31 30.77
CA LEU A 44 -22.33 14.78 30.74
C LEU A 44 -23.73 15.42 30.69
N LEU A 45 -24.71 14.76 30.08
CA LEU A 45 -26.08 15.28 29.99
C LEU A 45 -26.80 15.40 31.35
N ASP A 46 -26.30 14.77 32.41
CA ASP A 46 -26.83 14.94 33.77
C ASP A 46 -26.75 16.39 34.26
N ALA A 47 -25.71 17.12 33.84
CA ALA A 47 -25.52 18.52 34.23
C ALA A 47 -26.33 19.51 33.38
N TYR A 48 -26.91 19.07 32.27
CA TYR A 48 -27.56 19.94 31.27
C TYR A 48 -28.96 19.42 30.90
N PRO A 49 -29.96 19.52 31.79
CA PRO A 49 -31.28 18.90 31.62
C PRO A 49 -32.08 19.42 30.43
N LYS A 50 -31.73 20.58 29.85
CA LYS A 50 -32.40 21.09 28.64
C LYS A 50 -31.77 20.56 27.35
N ILE A 51 -30.56 20.00 27.42
CA ILE A 51 -29.88 19.46 26.27
C ILE A 51 -30.45 18.09 25.95
N ARG A 52 -30.88 17.93 24.70
CA ARG A 52 -31.34 16.66 24.12
C ARG A 52 -30.35 16.20 23.06
N ALA A 53 -30.18 14.89 22.93
CA ALA A 53 -29.32 14.29 21.92
C ALA A 53 -29.86 12.93 21.46
N THR A 54 -29.49 12.53 20.26
CA THR A 54 -29.71 11.18 19.75
C THR A 54 -28.37 10.43 19.82
N PHE A 55 -28.39 9.21 20.35
CA PHE A 55 -27.22 8.32 20.37
C PHE A 55 -27.51 7.09 19.53
N ASN A 56 -26.68 6.88 18.51
CA ASN A 56 -26.68 5.63 17.78
C ASN A 56 -25.70 4.64 18.45
N LEU A 57 -26.19 3.44 18.75
CA LEU A 57 -25.39 2.40 19.39
C LEU A 57 -25.33 1.17 18.48
N VAL A 58 -24.14 0.83 18.00
CA VAL A 58 -23.96 -0.35 17.15
C VAL A 58 -24.19 -1.64 17.97
N PRO A 59 -25.04 -2.57 17.52
CA PRO A 59 -25.35 -3.77 18.30
C PRO A 59 -24.14 -4.66 18.61
N SER A 60 -23.19 -4.83 17.68
CA SER A 60 -21.95 -5.57 17.94
C SER A 60 -21.09 -4.95 19.06
N LEU A 61 -21.09 -3.63 19.21
CA LEU A 61 -20.45 -2.94 20.34
C LEU A 61 -21.17 -3.30 21.65
N LEU A 62 -22.50 -3.22 21.68
CA LEU A 62 -23.31 -3.56 22.86
C LEU A 62 -23.13 -5.02 23.28
N ALA A 63 -23.07 -5.95 22.32
CA ALA A 63 -22.80 -7.36 22.58
C ALA A 63 -21.44 -7.56 23.25
N GLN A 64 -20.40 -6.85 22.77
CA GLN A 64 -19.07 -6.95 23.35
C GLN A 64 -19.03 -6.34 24.77
N ILE A 65 -19.71 -5.20 25.01
CA ILE A 65 -19.80 -4.59 26.35
C ILE A 65 -20.48 -5.55 27.34
N GLU A 66 -21.59 -6.18 26.95
CA GLU A 66 -22.26 -7.20 27.76
C GLU A 66 -21.34 -8.40 28.05
N ASP A 67 -20.56 -8.83 27.07
CA ASP A 67 -19.72 -10.02 27.18
C ASP A 67 -18.51 -9.83 28.11
N TYR A 68 -17.84 -8.68 28.08
CA TYR A 68 -16.80 -8.31 29.07
C TYR A 68 -17.33 -8.25 30.50
N GLY A 69 -18.65 -8.14 30.70
CA GLY A 69 -19.28 -8.25 32.01
C GLY A 69 -19.21 -9.65 32.63
N LYS A 70 -18.74 -10.67 31.89
CA LYS A 70 -18.61 -12.06 32.32
C LYS A 70 -17.15 -12.36 32.69
N GLU A 71 -16.92 -13.18 33.72
CA GLU A 71 -15.58 -13.45 34.28
C GLU A 71 -14.58 -14.10 33.29
N GLU A 72 -15.08 -14.75 32.23
CA GLU A 72 -14.25 -15.52 31.28
C GLU A 72 -13.74 -14.69 30.08
N SER A 73 -14.26 -13.48 29.86
CA SER A 73 -13.97 -12.66 28.67
C SER A 73 -12.93 -11.58 28.98
N VAL A 74 -11.68 -11.80 28.56
CA VAL A 74 -10.55 -10.87 28.80
C VAL A 74 -9.84 -10.55 27.48
N ASP A 75 -9.44 -9.30 27.28
CA ASP A 75 -8.53 -8.94 26.18
C ASP A 75 -7.07 -9.24 26.48
N LEU A 76 -6.31 -9.50 25.42
CA LEU A 76 -4.88 -9.76 25.50
C LEU A 76 -4.12 -8.66 26.28
N PHE A 77 -4.49 -7.39 26.10
CA PHE A 77 -3.83 -6.28 26.76
C PHE A 77 -4.10 -6.28 28.27
N LEU A 78 -5.34 -6.51 28.69
CA LEU A 78 -5.72 -6.61 30.10
C LEU A 78 -5.08 -7.83 30.75
N ASN A 79 -5.08 -8.97 30.07
CA ASN A 79 -4.42 -10.18 30.56
C ASN A 79 -2.93 -9.94 30.80
N LEU A 80 -2.22 -9.38 29.82
CA LEU A 80 -0.81 -9.02 29.96
C LEU A 80 -0.58 -7.92 31.00
N SER A 81 -1.51 -6.98 31.17
CA SER A 81 -1.40 -5.90 32.17
C SER A 81 -1.58 -6.42 33.61
N LYS A 82 -2.38 -7.47 33.81
CA LYS A 82 -2.61 -8.12 35.12
C LYS A 82 -1.45 -9.00 35.58
N ARG A 83 -0.63 -9.53 34.67
CA ARG A 83 0.53 -10.38 35.02
C ARG A 83 1.64 -9.59 35.70
N ASP A 84 2.34 -10.24 36.63
CA ASP A 84 3.52 -9.66 37.30
C ASP A 84 4.59 -9.31 36.26
N ALA A 85 5.07 -8.06 36.31
CA ALA A 85 6.04 -7.55 35.35
C ALA A 85 7.40 -8.29 35.37
N ALA A 86 7.73 -8.95 36.50
CA ALA A 86 8.92 -9.77 36.65
C ALA A 86 8.77 -11.18 36.05
N GLU A 87 7.53 -11.65 35.85
CA GLU A 87 7.21 -12.98 35.30
C GLU A 87 6.91 -12.97 33.80
N LEU A 88 6.93 -11.79 33.16
CA LEU A 88 6.72 -11.65 31.73
C LEU A 88 7.88 -12.27 30.95
N SER A 89 7.57 -13.07 29.95
CA SER A 89 8.55 -13.57 29.00
C SER A 89 9.14 -12.44 28.14
N SER A 90 10.26 -12.69 27.47
CA SER A 90 10.87 -11.71 26.54
C SER A 90 9.91 -11.28 25.43
N GLU A 91 9.09 -12.20 24.90
CA GLU A 91 8.08 -11.91 23.87
C GLU A 91 6.94 -11.05 24.42
N GLU A 92 6.43 -11.37 25.61
CA GLU A 92 5.37 -10.61 26.28
C GLU A 92 5.82 -9.18 26.63
N ARG A 93 7.08 -9.05 27.06
CA ARG A 93 7.74 -7.75 27.23
C ARG A 93 7.81 -6.99 25.91
N GLY A 94 8.23 -7.66 24.83
CA GLY A 94 8.26 -7.09 23.49
C GLY A 94 6.88 -6.60 23.02
N PHE A 95 5.82 -7.37 23.29
CA PHE A 95 4.44 -6.98 22.99
C PHE A 95 4.05 -5.71 23.72
N ILE A 96 4.26 -5.64 25.04
CA ILE A 96 3.93 -4.46 25.85
C ILE A 96 4.73 -3.24 25.37
N ILE A 97 6.04 -3.38 25.13
CA ILE A 97 6.87 -2.28 24.63
C ILE A 97 6.43 -1.83 23.24
N ARG A 98 5.95 -2.74 22.39
CA ARG A 98 5.50 -2.39 21.04
C ARG A 98 4.16 -1.67 21.04
N TRP A 99 3.21 -2.13 21.86
CA TRP A 99 1.80 -1.73 21.74
C TRP A 99 1.29 -0.84 22.87
N MET A 100 1.85 -0.96 24.08
CA MET A 100 1.49 -0.11 25.23
C MET A 100 2.42 1.09 25.39
N ARG A 101 3.48 1.20 24.57
CA ARG A 101 4.32 2.39 24.45
C ARG A 101 3.79 3.27 23.32
N GLU A 102 2.74 4.03 23.63
CA GLU A 102 2.09 4.89 22.64
C GLU A 102 2.98 6.07 22.20
N SER A 103 2.60 6.74 21.12
CA SER A 103 3.35 7.88 20.58
C SER A 103 3.56 8.97 21.64
N PRO A 104 4.80 9.48 21.82
CA PRO A 104 5.08 10.64 22.67
C PRO A 104 4.30 11.91 22.29
N LYS A 105 3.76 11.96 21.07
CA LYS A 105 2.93 13.07 20.57
C LYS A 105 1.47 12.99 21.03
N ALA A 106 1.01 11.84 21.52
CA ALA A 106 -0.37 11.69 21.98
C ALA A 106 -0.62 12.52 23.23
N LEU A 107 -1.69 13.32 23.25
CA LEU A 107 -2.00 14.23 24.37
C LEU A 107 -2.12 13.47 25.71
N ARG A 108 -2.71 12.27 25.70
CA ARG A 108 -2.82 11.41 26.89
C ARG A 108 -1.46 10.98 27.46
N VAL A 109 -0.46 10.75 26.61
CA VAL A 109 0.90 10.39 27.03
C VAL A 109 1.59 11.60 27.65
N GLN A 110 1.39 12.78 27.08
CA GLN A 110 1.98 14.04 27.54
C GLN A 110 1.47 14.51 28.91
N GLN A 111 0.35 13.96 29.40
CA GLN A 111 -0.20 14.28 30.71
C GLN A 111 0.58 13.67 31.88
N SER A 112 1.48 12.71 31.63
CA SER A 112 2.34 12.10 32.65
C SER A 112 3.82 12.22 32.30
N PRO A 113 4.64 12.80 33.20
CA PRO A 113 6.10 12.80 33.02
C PRO A 113 6.68 11.39 32.88
N ARG A 114 6.23 10.43 33.70
CA ARG A 114 6.74 9.05 33.62
C ARG A 114 6.30 8.33 32.36
N TYR A 115 5.05 8.46 31.94
CA TYR A 115 4.60 7.78 30.73
C TYR A 115 5.31 8.36 29.49
N LEU A 116 5.46 9.69 29.43
CA LEU A 116 6.23 10.36 28.38
C LEU A 116 7.71 9.94 28.37
N GLU A 117 8.33 9.79 29.54
CA GLU A 117 9.71 9.30 29.66
C GLU A 117 9.85 7.91 29.02
N LEU A 118 8.96 6.97 29.36
CA LEU A 118 8.97 5.60 28.86
C LEU A 118 8.64 5.54 27.36
N ALA A 119 7.68 6.35 26.91
CA ALA A 119 7.27 6.49 25.51
C ALA A 119 8.40 7.05 24.63
N SER A 120 9.20 7.96 25.16
CA SER A 120 10.25 8.66 24.41
C SER A 120 11.57 7.89 24.34
N ARG A 121 11.68 6.71 24.96
CA ARG A 121 12.90 5.89 24.90
C ARG A 121 13.13 5.35 23.49
N GLN A 122 14.41 5.23 23.13
CA GLN A 122 14.83 4.66 21.83
C GLN A 122 14.29 3.22 21.64
N PRO A 123 14.11 2.76 20.40
CA PRO A 123 13.57 1.42 20.11
C PRO A 123 14.37 0.26 20.71
N ASP A 124 15.68 0.42 20.91
CA ASP A 124 16.62 -0.56 21.46
C ASP A 124 16.90 -0.41 22.97
N ALA A 125 16.23 0.55 23.63
CA ALA A 125 16.41 0.79 25.05
C ALA A 125 15.99 -0.43 25.89
N GLN A 126 16.77 -0.74 26.93
CA GLN A 126 16.41 -1.80 27.87
C GLN A 126 15.30 -1.33 28.84
N PHE A 127 14.32 -2.19 29.08
CA PHE A 127 13.23 -1.98 30.03
C PHE A 127 13.38 -2.90 31.25
N THR A 128 13.46 -2.30 32.43
CA THR A 128 13.47 -3.02 33.71
C THR A 128 12.09 -3.56 34.04
N ALA A 129 11.98 -4.51 34.99
CA ALA A 129 10.66 -4.97 35.47
C ALA A 129 9.81 -3.81 36.03
N GLN A 130 10.44 -2.81 36.67
CA GLN A 130 9.74 -1.61 37.13
C GLN A 130 9.24 -0.76 35.96
N ASP A 131 10.03 -0.56 34.90
CA ASP A 131 9.58 0.17 33.71
C ASP A 131 8.40 -0.55 33.02
N MET A 132 8.45 -1.88 32.93
CA MET A 132 7.36 -2.69 32.38
C MET A 132 6.07 -2.53 33.19
N ARG A 133 6.18 -2.53 34.53
CA ARG A 133 5.04 -2.34 35.42
C ARG A 133 4.44 -0.95 35.30
N ASP A 134 5.31 0.07 35.23
CA ASP A 134 4.86 1.45 35.05
C ASP A 134 4.13 1.62 33.70
N LEU A 135 4.61 0.98 32.63
CA LEU A 135 3.91 0.94 31.34
C LEU A 135 2.53 0.25 31.44
N GLN A 136 2.44 -0.91 32.09
CA GLN A 136 1.17 -1.63 32.26
C GLN A 136 0.11 -0.77 32.97
N VAL A 137 0.51 -0.01 34.00
CA VAL A 137 -0.39 0.89 34.72
C VAL A 137 -0.73 2.11 33.88
N TRP A 138 0.27 2.80 33.32
CA TRP A 138 0.05 4.05 32.59
C TRP A 138 -0.74 3.89 31.30
N PHE A 139 -0.49 2.83 30.53
CA PHE A 139 -1.30 2.55 29.35
C PHE A 139 -2.78 2.49 29.71
N ASN A 140 -3.15 1.71 30.72
CA ASN A 140 -4.56 1.59 31.10
C ASN A 140 -5.11 2.87 31.77
N LEU A 141 -4.33 3.54 32.61
CA LEU A 141 -4.76 4.77 33.29
C LEU A 141 -4.93 5.95 32.33
N ALA A 142 -4.07 6.09 31.32
CA ALA A 142 -4.14 7.15 30.31
C ALA A 142 -5.36 7.04 29.38
N TRP A 143 -5.99 5.87 29.34
CA TRP A 143 -7.24 5.61 28.61
C TRP A 143 -8.50 5.83 29.44
N CYS A 144 -8.38 6.14 30.74
CA CYS A 144 -9.51 6.61 31.54
C CYS A 144 -9.85 8.08 31.20
N ASP A 145 -11.14 8.44 31.18
CA ASP A 145 -11.55 9.85 31.06
C ASP A 145 -10.79 10.71 32.10
N PRO A 146 -10.12 11.82 31.70
CA PRO A 146 -9.30 12.62 32.61
C PRO A 146 -10.07 13.18 33.80
N ALA A 147 -11.33 13.62 33.60
CA ALA A 147 -12.15 14.17 34.68
C ALA A 147 -12.58 13.08 35.67
N TRP A 148 -12.92 11.88 35.20
CA TRP A 148 -13.18 10.74 36.06
C TRP A 148 -11.92 10.28 36.82
N ALA A 149 -10.78 10.17 36.14
CA ALA A 149 -9.51 9.77 36.76
C ALA A 149 -9.04 10.75 37.84
N GLU A 150 -9.43 12.03 37.77
CA GLU A 150 -9.16 13.04 38.78
C GLU A 150 -10.11 12.96 39.99
N ASN A 151 -11.33 12.45 39.80
CA ASN A 151 -12.37 12.41 40.83
C ASN A 151 -12.50 11.05 41.53
N ASP A 152 -12.13 9.93 40.89
CA ASP A 152 -12.10 8.62 41.55
C ASP A 152 -10.87 8.52 42.46
N PRO A 153 -11.03 8.33 43.78
CA PRO A 153 -9.90 8.33 44.72
C PRO A 153 -8.82 7.29 44.40
N ARG A 154 -9.20 6.15 43.79
CA ARG A 154 -8.27 5.08 43.41
C ARG A 154 -7.39 5.54 42.25
N LEU A 155 -7.99 6.12 41.21
CA LEU A 155 -7.29 6.56 40.00
C LEU A 155 -6.48 7.84 40.24
N ALA A 156 -7.02 8.77 41.02
CA ALA A 156 -6.36 10.03 41.37
C ALA A 156 -5.05 9.77 42.15
N GLU A 157 -5.07 8.78 43.05
CA GLU A 157 -3.86 8.38 43.78
C GLU A 157 -2.80 7.78 42.85
N LEU A 158 -3.18 6.96 41.87
CA LEU A 158 -2.26 6.42 40.87
C LEU A 158 -1.66 7.53 40.00
N LYS A 159 -2.48 8.49 39.57
CA LYS A 159 -2.05 9.66 38.79
C LYS A 159 -1.08 10.54 39.57
N ARG A 160 -1.33 10.74 40.88
CA ARG A 160 -0.46 11.49 41.79
C ARG A 160 0.88 10.78 42.03
N LYS A 161 0.85 9.45 42.11
CA LYS A 161 2.05 8.62 42.32
C LYS A 161 2.99 8.69 41.11
N ASP A 162 2.45 8.67 39.89
CA ASP A 162 3.12 8.81 38.58
C ASP A 162 4.19 7.75 38.22
N ARG A 163 4.91 7.18 39.18
CA ARG A 163 5.98 6.21 38.94
C ARG A 163 6.12 5.24 40.10
N ASP A 164 6.97 4.23 39.91
CA ASP A 164 7.32 3.26 40.94
C ASP A 164 6.09 2.50 41.46
N PHE A 165 5.18 2.13 40.54
CA PHE A 165 3.99 1.37 40.87
C PHE A 165 4.36 0.00 41.47
N SER A 166 3.53 -0.51 42.38
CA SER A 166 3.61 -1.89 42.89
C SER A 166 2.60 -2.78 42.17
N GLU A 167 2.77 -4.10 42.21
CA GLU A 167 1.78 -5.04 41.65
C GLU A 167 0.38 -4.84 42.27
N SER A 168 0.32 -4.52 43.56
CA SER A 168 -0.92 -4.18 44.25
C SER A 168 -1.61 -2.90 43.75
N ASN A 169 -0.90 -2.04 42.99
CA ASN A 169 -1.51 -0.85 42.39
C ASN A 169 -2.34 -1.16 41.13
N LYS A 170 -2.20 -2.35 40.54
CA LYS A 170 -2.91 -2.73 39.31
C LYS A 170 -4.40 -3.05 39.55
N ALA A 171 -4.72 -3.77 40.61
CA ALA A 171 -6.08 -4.25 40.86
C ALA A 171 -7.12 -3.11 40.97
N PRO A 172 -6.89 -2.02 41.75
CA PRO A 172 -7.86 -0.93 41.86
C PRO A 172 -8.15 -0.21 40.53
N LEU A 173 -7.15 -0.12 39.63
CA LEU A 173 -7.32 0.44 38.30
C LEU A 173 -8.28 -0.39 37.44
N PHE A 174 -8.05 -1.71 37.39
CA PHE A 174 -8.87 -2.60 36.57
C PHE A 174 -10.27 -2.77 37.15
N GLU A 175 -10.42 -2.81 38.47
CA GLU A 175 -11.74 -2.80 39.13
C GLU A 175 -12.53 -1.55 38.75
N ALA A 176 -11.91 -0.36 38.83
CA ALA A 176 -12.56 0.90 38.43
C ALA A 176 -12.96 0.90 36.95
N GLN A 177 -12.12 0.37 36.04
CA GLN A 177 -12.44 0.24 34.62
C GLN A 177 -13.60 -0.73 34.35
N MET A 178 -13.69 -1.84 35.09
CA MET A 178 -14.81 -2.78 34.94
C MET A 178 -16.11 -2.19 35.48
N GLU A 179 -16.06 -1.51 36.62
CA GLU A 179 -17.21 -0.83 37.23
C GLU A 179 -17.81 0.23 36.30
N ILE A 180 -16.98 1.05 35.64
CA ILE A 180 -17.48 2.09 34.72
C ILE A 180 -18.05 1.47 33.45
N MET A 181 -17.43 0.41 32.94
CA MET A 181 -17.88 -0.31 31.76
C MET A 181 -19.27 -0.93 31.96
N GLN A 182 -19.53 -1.53 33.13
CA GLN A 182 -20.84 -2.07 33.49
C GLN A 182 -21.95 -1.01 33.57
N LYS A 183 -21.59 0.28 33.71
CA LYS A 183 -22.55 1.39 33.77
C LYS A 183 -22.91 1.96 32.39
N VAL A 184 -22.19 1.62 31.32
CA VAL A 184 -22.41 2.18 29.97
C VAL A 184 -23.85 1.96 29.49
N ILE A 185 -24.30 0.71 29.38
CA ILE A 185 -25.64 0.38 28.89
C ILE A 185 -26.74 0.94 29.82
N PRO A 186 -26.67 0.77 31.15
CA PRO A 186 -27.62 1.41 32.07
C PRO A 186 -27.72 2.92 31.90
N LYS A 187 -26.61 3.61 31.63
CA LYS A 187 -26.62 5.07 31.49
C LYS A 187 -27.42 5.54 30.28
N TYR A 188 -27.26 4.89 29.13
CA TYR A 188 -28.09 5.20 27.94
C TYR A 188 -29.58 4.95 28.20
N ARG A 189 -29.91 3.84 28.91
CA ARG A 189 -31.30 3.54 29.28
C ARG A 189 -31.91 4.61 30.16
N GLU A 190 -31.19 5.04 31.18
CA GLU A 190 -31.61 6.09 32.11
C GLU A 190 -31.99 7.39 31.36
N LEU A 191 -31.12 7.84 30.43
CA LEU A 191 -31.36 9.03 29.62
C LEU A 191 -32.59 8.90 28.71
N ALA A 192 -32.76 7.71 28.12
CA ALA A 192 -33.91 7.42 27.26
C ALA A 192 -35.21 7.34 28.05
N GLU A 193 -35.18 6.78 29.26
CA GLU A 193 -36.34 6.65 30.14
C GLU A 193 -36.85 8.01 30.61
N ARG A 194 -35.94 8.96 30.89
CA ARG A 194 -36.32 10.34 31.24
C ARG A 194 -36.60 11.25 30.03
N GLY A 195 -36.52 10.72 28.81
CA GLY A 195 -36.83 11.44 27.57
C GLY A 195 -35.81 12.50 27.16
N GLN A 196 -34.58 12.45 27.70
CA GLN A 196 -33.52 13.39 27.34
C GLN A 196 -32.70 12.90 26.15
N ALA A 197 -32.60 11.58 25.96
CA ALA A 197 -31.94 10.98 24.82
C ALA A 197 -32.88 10.13 23.97
N GLU A 198 -32.74 10.20 22.66
CA GLU A 198 -33.23 9.18 21.73
C GLU A 198 -32.12 8.16 21.49
N LEU A 199 -32.45 6.87 21.45
CA LEU A 199 -31.49 5.81 21.14
C LEU A 199 -31.86 5.18 19.78
N THR A 200 -30.90 5.17 18.87
CA THR A 200 -31.01 4.55 17.53
C THR A 200 -29.98 3.45 17.36
N PHE A 201 -30.13 2.65 16.31
CA PHE A 201 -29.25 1.51 16.04
C PHE A 201 -28.68 1.54 14.62
N SER A 202 -27.63 0.74 14.42
CA SER A 202 -27.13 0.32 13.11
C SER A 202 -27.36 -1.18 12.91
N PRO A 203 -27.25 -1.71 11.68
CA PRO A 203 -27.25 -3.15 11.46
C PRO A 203 -26.12 -3.84 12.25
N TYR A 204 -26.32 -5.10 12.63
CA TYR A 204 -25.64 -5.74 13.77
C TYR A 204 -24.12 -5.60 13.78
N TYR A 205 -23.43 -6.08 12.74
CA TYR A 205 -21.96 -6.01 12.61
C TYR A 205 -21.48 -4.81 11.77
N HIS A 206 -22.29 -3.76 11.70
CA HIS A 206 -21.97 -2.52 10.97
C HIS A 206 -21.60 -2.70 9.47
N PRO A 207 -22.32 -3.51 8.66
CA PRO A 207 -22.03 -3.66 7.23
C PRO A 207 -22.46 -2.45 6.39
N ILE A 208 -21.81 -2.26 5.22
CA ILE A 208 -22.27 -1.32 4.18
C ILE A 208 -23.47 -1.93 3.45
N LEU A 209 -24.69 -1.65 3.93
CA LEU A 209 -25.93 -2.27 3.43
C LEU A 209 -26.12 -2.22 1.90
N PRO A 210 -25.81 -1.10 1.19
CA PRO A 210 -25.91 -1.10 -0.27
C PRO A 210 -25.06 -2.20 -0.93
N LEU A 211 -23.83 -2.42 -0.45
CA LEU A 211 -22.90 -3.41 -1.00
C LEU A 211 -23.30 -4.85 -0.67
N LEU A 212 -23.87 -5.10 0.51
CA LEU A 212 -24.44 -6.42 0.81
C LEU A 212 -25.63 -6.74 -0.09
N ALA A 213 -26.51 -5.77 -0.29
CA ALA A 213 -27.66 -5.96 -1.16
C ALA A 213 -27.23 -6.21 -2.61
N SER A 214 -26.24 -5.46 -3.10
CA SER A 214 -25.52 -5.75 -4.34
C SER A 214 -24.27 -4.88 -4.45
N VAL A 215 -23.11 -5.49 -4.71
CA VAL A 215 -21.86 -4.75 -4.97
C VAL A 215 -21.95 -3.83 -6.20
N ASP A 216 -22.88 -4.07 -7.13
CA ASP A 216 -23.12 -3.17 -8.27
C ASP A 216 -23.61 -1.78 -7.84
N SER A 217 -24.15 -1.65 -6.63
CA SER A 217 -24.61 -0.37 -6.09
C SER A 217 -23.49 0.69 -6.03
N ALA A 218 -22.22 0.27 -5.97
CA ALA A 218 -21.07 1.17 -6.03
C ALA A 218 -20.96 1.93 -7.38
N ARG A 219 -21.46 1.33 -8.47
CA ARG A 219 -21.45 1.95 -9.80
C ARG A 219 -22.41 3.14 -9.94
N THR A 220 -23.35 3.31 -9.01
CA THR A 220 -24.24 4.48 -8.98
C THR A 220 -23.45 5.78 -8.80
N ALA A 221 -22.42 5.78 -7.95
CA ALA A 221 -21.56 6.93 -7.72
C ALA A 221 -20.34 6.97 -8.65
N ASN A 222 -19.78 5.80 -9.00
CA ASN A 222 -18.63 5.68 -9.88
C ASN A 222 -18.87 4.60 -10.96
N PRO A 223 -19.42 4.97 -12.13
CA PRO A 223 -19.75 4.00 -13.19
C PRO A 223 -18.55 3.22 -13.74
N GLN A 224 -17.33 3.72 -13.57
CA GLN A 224 -16.10 3.10 -14.06
C GLN A 224 -15.41 2.19 -13.03
N MET A 225 -16.03 2.00 -11.85
CA MET A 225 -15.44 1.20 -10.79
C MET A 225 -15.25 -0.27 -11.19
N GLN A 226 -14.06 -0.80 -10.90
CA GLN A 226 -13.76 -2.22 -11.01
C GLN A 226 -14.35 -2.96 -9.80
N LEU A 227 -15.30 -3.86 -10.05
CA LEU A 227 -15.93 -4.66 -9.01
C LEU A 227 -15.18 -6.00 -8.82
N PRO A 228 -15.39 -6.70 -7.69
CA PRO A 228 -14.88 -8.06 -7.48
C PRO A 228 -15.30 -9.02 -8.59
N GLU A 229 -14.49 -10.07 -8.82
CA GLU A 229 -14.76 -11.05 -9.88
C GLU A 229 -16.02 -11.85 -9.60
N ARG A 230 -16.25 -12.21 -8.33
CA ARG A 230 -17.46 -12.88 -7.85
C ARG A 230 -18.50 -11.83 -7.50
N HIS A 231 -19.67 -11.97 -8.12
CA HIS A 231 -20.81 -11.14 -7.81
C HIS A 231 -21.33 -11.44 -6.40
N PHE A 232 -21.23 -10.47 -5.50
CA PHE A 232 -21.80 -10.56 -4.15
C PHE A 232 -23.10 -9.73 -4.10
N SER A 233 -24.23 -10.42 -3.89
CA SER A 233 -25.56 -9.80 -3.92
C SER A 233 -26.52 -10.58 -3.04
N HIS A 234 -26.51 -10.27 -1.75
CA HIS A 234 -27.23 -10.99 -0.70
C HIS A 234 -28.05 -10.02 0.14
N ARG A 235 -29.17 -9.58 -0.41
CA ARG A 235 -30.14 -8.72 0.28
C ARG A 235 -30.66 -9.38 1.56
N GLU A 236 -30.78 -10.70 1.59
CA GLU A 236 -31.18 -11.47 2.75
C GLU A 236 -30.24 -11.28 3.96
N ASP A 237 -28.94 -11.12 3.72
CA ASP A 237 -27.97 -10.88 4.79
C ASP A 237 -28.13 -9.46 5.33
N ALA A 238 -28.37 -8.48 4.45
CA ALA A 238 -28.71 -7.11 4.84
C ALA A 238 -30.00 -7.05 5.68
N GLU A 239 -31.06 -7.79 5.30
CA GLU A 239 -32.29 -7.92 6.10
C GLU A 239 -32.01 -8.56 7.46
N ARG A 240 -31.17 -9.61 7.49
CA ARG A 240 -30.81 -10.33 8.70
C ARG A 240 -29.99 -9.47 9.67
N GLN A 241 -29.03 -8.69 9.18
CA GLN A 241 -28.22 -7.77 9.98
C GLN A 241 -29.09 -6.70 10.65
N ILE A 242 -30.11 -6.19 9.96
CA ILE A 242 -31.08 -5.24 10.52
C ILE A 242 -31.94 -5.92 11.60
N GLU A 243 -32.50 -7.10 11.31
CA GLU A 243 -33.35 -7.85 12.24
C GLU A 243 -32.61 -8.20 13.54
N LEU A 244 -31.40 -8.78 13.42
CA LEU A 244 -30.55 -9.11 14.56
C LEU A 244 -30.19 -7.85 15.35
N GLY A 245 -29.89 -6.75 14.64
CA GLY A 245 -29.55 -5.48 15.25
C GLY A 245 -30.69 -4.93 16.11
N GLN A 246 -31.91 -4.87 15.57
CA GLN A 246 -33.10 -4.44 16.31
C GLN A 246 -33.37 -5.35 17.51
N GLY A 247 -33.27 -6.67 17.34
CA GLY A 247 -33.55 -7.63 18.40
C GLY A 247 -32.58 -7.53 19.57
N LEU A 248 -31.26 -7.42 19.31
CA LEU A 248 -30.28 -7.24 20.37
C LEU A 248 -30.42 -5.88 21.05
N PHE A 249 -30.65 -4.83 20.28
CA PHE A 249 -30.84 -3.48 20.80
C PHE A 249 -32.04 -3.43 21.77
N GLU A 250 -33.18 -3.99 21.37
CA GLU A 250 -34.38 -4.06 22.21
C GLU A 250 -34.14 -4.90 23.48
N ARG A 251 -33.39 -6.00 23.38
CA ARG A 251 -33.02 -6.83 24.55
C ARG A 251 -32.22 -6.05 25.58
N LEU A 252 -31.19 -5.33 25.15
CA LEU A 252 -30.23 -4.69 26.06
C LEU A 252 -30.75 -3.34 26.61
N LEU A 253 -31.41 -2.57 25.76
CA LEU A 253 -31.86 -1.21 26.08
C LEU A 253 -33.34 -1.14 26.47
N GLY A 254 -34.09 -2.23 26.31
CA GLY A 254 -35.49 -2.35 26.73
C GLY A 254 -36.48 -1.58 25.86
N ARG A 255 -36.06 -1.11 24.68
CA ARG A 255 -36.87 -0.33 23.74
C ARG A 255 -36.53 -0.69 22.31
N ARG A 256 -37.55 -0.80 21.46
CA ARG A 256 -37.37 -0.93 20.02
C ARG A 256 -36.88 0.40 19.43
N PRO A 257 -35.81 0.42 18.62
CA PRO A 257 -35.32 1.66 18.02
C PRO A 257 -36.26 2.13 16.89
N THR A 258 -36.48 3.44 16.80
CA THR A 258 -37.32 4.09 15.77
C THR A 258 -36.49 4.64 14.61
N GLY A 259 -35.28 5.14 14.89
CA GLY A 259 -34.31 5.60 13.89
C GLY A 259 -33.24 4.56 13.58
N MET A 260 -32.71 4.60 12.36
CA MET A 260 -31.54 3.82 11.95
C MET A 260 -30.42 4.73 11.45
N TRP A 261 -29.21 4.52 11.94
CA TRP A 261 -27.97 4.99 11.31
C TRP A 261 -27.45 3.86 10.42
N PRO A 262 -27.62 3.94 9.09
CA PRO A 262 -26.94 3.01 8.18
C PRO A 262 -25.43 3.14 8.39
N SER A 263 -24.70 2.03 8.44
CA SER A 263 -23.25 2.04 8.65
C SER A 263 -22.59 3.02 7.69
N GLU A 264 -21.75 3.91 8.20
CA GLU A 264 -21.09 4.95 7.39
C GLU A 264 -22.08 5.87 6.64
N MET A 265 -23.29 6.03 7.18
CA MET A 265 -24.39 6.75 6.54
C MET A 265 -24.67 6.26 5.11
N ALA A 266 -24.28 5.02 4.80
CA ALA A 266 -24.38 4.44 3.47
C ALA A 266 -25.83 4.08 3.16
N VAL A 267 -26.43 4.84 2.25
CA VAL A 267 -27.82 4.70 1.84
C VAL A 267 -27.94 4.38 0.36
N GLY A 268 -29.16 4.04 -0.05
CA GLY A 268 -29.54 3.82 -1.43
C GLY A 268 -30.97 3.30 -1.49
N GLU A 269 -31.52 3.19 -2.70
CA GLU A 269 -32.90 2.78 -2.93
C GLU A 269 -33.26 1.44 -2.29
N THR A 270 -32.37 0.45 -2.42
CA THR A 270 -32.59 -0.87 -1.82
C THR A 270 -32.63 -0.79 -0.31
N VAL A 271 -31.73 -0.02 0.31
CA VAL A 271 -31.64 0.16 1.77
C VAL A 271 -32.89 0.82 2.32
N ALA A 272 -33.44 1.82 1.62
CA ALA A 272 -34.72 2.43 1.99
C ALA A 272 -35.86 1.40 2.03
N GLY A 273 -35.93 0.50 1.05
CA GLY A 273 -36.88 -0.60 1.06
C GLY A 273 -36.68 -1.57 2.25
N LEU A 274 -35.43 -1.87 2.62
CA LEU A 274 -35.12 -2.71 3.80
C LEU A 274 -35.62 -2.04 5.09
N ALA A 275 -35.33 -0.75 5.27
CA ALA A 275 -35.72 0.04 6.44
C ALA A 275 -37.26 0.06 6.63
N VAL A 276 -38.00 0.27 5.54
CA VAL A 276 -39.47 0.25 5.55
C VAL A 276 -40.02 -1.12 5.98
N ARG A 277 -39.43 -2.23 5.49
CA ARG A 277 -39.83 -3.58 5.92
C ARG A 277 -39.51 -3.84 7.38
N ALA A 278 -38.38 -3.35 7.87
CA ALA A 278 -37.96 -3.41 9.27
C ALA A 278 -38.74 -2.48 10.21
N LYS A 279 -39.68 -1.68 9.69
CA LYS A 279 -40.48 -0.69 10.43
C LYS A 279 -39.58 0.35 11.13
N VAL A 280 -38.57 0.83 10.42
CA VAL A 280 -37.78 2.00 10.81
C VAL A 280 -38.56 3.25 10.39
N ASP A 281 -38.69 4.21 11.31
CA ASP A 281 -39.46 5.44 11.09
C ASP A 281 -38.63 6.52 10.37
N TRP A 282 -37.31 6.55 10.64
CA TRP A 282 -36.40 7.49 10.00
C TRP A 282 -34.96 6.97 9.82
N MET A 283 -34.27 7.48 8.80
CA MET A 283 -32.83 7.25 8.56
C MET A 283 -32.07 8.56 8.36
N ILE A 284 -30.75 8.52 8.54
CA ILE A 284 -29.83 9.65 8.33
C ILE A 284 -28.82 9.38 7.21
N SER A 285 -28.48 10.42 6.45
CA SER A 285 -27.32 10.43 5.55
C SER A 285 -26.64 11.82 5.46
N ASP A 286 -25.78 12.02 4.47
CA ASP A 286 -24.91 13.20 4.32
C ASP A 286 -25.44 14.27 3.36
N GLU A 287 -25.02 15.53 3.55
CA GLU A 287 -25.39 16.65 2.68
C GLU A 287 -25.07 16.39 1.21
N GLU A 288 -23.96 15.71 0.90
CA GLU A 288 -23.57 15.40 -0.47
C GLU A 288 -24.48 14.34 -1.11
N VAL A 289 -24.97 13.38 -0.32
CA VAL A 289 -25.94 12.39 -0.79
C VAL A 289 -27.27 13.09 -1.10
N LEU A 290 -27.71 14.02 -0.25
CA LEU A 290 -28.88 14.86 -0.54
C LEU A 290 -28.68 15.70 -1.80
N ALA A 291 -27.51 16.34 -1.94
CA ALA A 291 -27.18 17.17 -3.08
C ALA A 291 -27.33 16.40 -4.40
N ARG A 292 -26.75 15.18 -4.48
CA ARG A 292 -26.90 14.30 -5.65
C ARG A 292 -28.33 13.80 -5.85
N SER A 293 -29.05 13.51 -4.76
CA SER A 293 -30.45 13.07 -4.82
C SER A 293 -31.40 14.15 -5.37
N LEU A 294 -31.07 15.42 -5.16
CA LEU A 294 -31.82 16.58 -5.65
C LEU A 294 -31.28 17.19 -6.95
N ASP A 295 -30.19 16.64 -7.50
CA ASP A 295 -29.43 17.23 -8.62
C ASP A 295 -29.06 18.71 -8.37
N THR A 296 -28.49 18.98 -7.19
CA THR A 296 -28.11 20.31 -6.71
C THR A 296 -26.72 20.34 -6.09
N HIS A 297 -26.25 21.54 -5.72
CA HIS A 297 -24.98 21.74 -5.03
C HIS A 297 -25.16 22.73 -3.87
N PHE A 298 -24.74 22.31 -2.67
CA PHE A 298 -24.69 23.18 -1.50
C PHE A 298 -23.33 23.87 -1.44
N TYR A 299 -23.33 25.19 -1.31
CA TYR A 299 -22.13 25.96 -0.99
C TYR A 299 -22.45 26.97 0.12
N ARG A 300 -21.41 27.39 0.81
CA ARG A 300 -21.47 28.36 1.91
C ARG A 300 -20.73 29.63 1.50
N ASP A 301 -21.27 30.80 1.82
CA ASP A 301 -20.59 32.08 1.59
C ASP A 301 -19.45 32.32 2.60
N SER A 302 -18.79 33.49 2.53
CA SER A 302 -17.70 33.86 3.45
C SER A 302 -18.13 33.96 4.91
N GLU A 303 -19.42 34.12 5.19
CA GLU A 303 -20.00 34.12 6.54
C GLU A 303 -20.46 32.72 6.97
N GLY A 304 -20.39 31.73 6.07
CA GLY A 304 -20.82 30.36 6.31
C GLY A 304 -22.31 30.11 6.08
N ARG A 305 -23.01 31.03 5.41
CA ARG A 305 -24.45 30.91 5.09
C ARG A 305 -24.64 29.98 3.90
N VAL A 306 -25.56 29.02 4.01
CA VAL A 306 -25.86 28.06 2.94
C VAL A 306 -26.71 28.74 1.86
N ASN A 307 -26.45 28.43 0.58
CA ASN A 307 -27.17 28.97 -0.58
C ASN A 307 -28.65 28.50 -0.68
N ALA A 308 -28.94 27.27 -0.26
CA ALA A 308 -30.27 26.66 -0.28
C ALA A 308 -30.64 26.07 1.10
N PRO A 309 -30.72 26.90 2.16
CA PRO A 309 -30.89 26.41 3.54
C PRO A 309 -32.24 25.70 3.73
N ASP A 310 -33.26 26.10 2.96
CA ASP A 310 -34.57 25.46 2.93
C ASP A 310 -34.54 24.00 2.48
N GLN A 311 -33.54 23.61 1.70
CA GLN A 311 -33.40 22.23 1.22
C GLN A 311 -32.60 21.39 2.20
N LEU A 312 -31.52 21.94 2.77
CA LEU A 312 -30.62 21.22 3.67
C LEU A 312 -31.22 21.01 5.06
N TYR A 313 -31.83 22.04 5.65
CA TYR A 313 -32.27 22.01 7.06
C TYR A 313 -33.71 21.54 7.26
N ARG A 314 -34.19 20.61 6.41
CA ARG A 314 -35.52 20.01 6.57
C ARG A 314 -35.46 18.49 6.34
N PRO A 315 -36.35 17.72 6.99
CA PRO A 315 -36.54 16.33 6.66
C PRO A 315 -37.26 16.12 5.32
N PHE A 316 -37.05 14.95 4.72
CA PHE A 316 -37.72 14.50 3.50
C PHE A 316 -38.52 13.22 3.74
N LEU A 317 -39.59 13.02 2.97
CA LEU A 317 -40.39 11.80 2.97
C LEU A 317 -40.00 10.91 1.79
N LEU A 318 -39.77 9.63 2.04
CA LEU A 318 -39.47 8.63 1.02
C LEU A 318 -40.53 7.54 1.05
N GLU A 319 -41.24 7.33 -0.07
CA GLU A 319 -42.27 6.29 -0.16
C GLU A 319 -41.73 5.03 -0.84
N ARG A 320 -41.71 3.90 -0.13
CA ARG A 320 -41.30 2.59 -0.68
C ARG A 320 -42.30 1.53 -0.19
N ASP A 321 -42.64 0.57 -1.05
CA ASP A 321 -43.58 -0.52 -0.74
C ASP A 321 -44.92 -0.05 -0.10
N GLY A 322 -45.43 1.13 -0.49
CA GLY A 322 -46.68 1.70 0.03
C GLY A 322 -46.61 2.22 1.47
N LYS A 323 -45.41 2.41 2.02
CA LYS A 323 -45.16 3.02 3.34
C LYS A 323 -44.16 4.16 3.21
N SER A 324 -44.20 5.07 4.16
CA SER A 324 -43.33 6.25 4.18
C SER A 324 -42.21 6.09 5.21
N LEU A 325 -41.02 6.57 4.85
CA LEU A 325 -39.82 6.65 5.68
C LEU A 325 -39.33 8.10 5.71
N SER A 326 -38.98 8.63 6.87
CA SER A 326 -38.39 9.97 6.96
C SER A 326 -36.87 9.92 6.75
N MET A 327 -36.33 10.82 5.94
CA MET A 327 -34.89 10.99 5.73
C MET A 327 -34.45 12.33 6.33
N VAL A 328 -33.39 12.32 7.12
CA VAL A 328 -32.69 13.53 7.56
C VAL A 328 -31.26 13.52 7.05
N PHE A 329 -30.68 14.69 6.83
CA PHE A 329 -29.32 14.82 6.30
C PHE A 329 -28.52 15.75 7.19
N ARG A 330 -27.28 15.35 7.51
CA ARG A 330 -26.40 16.14 8.36
C ARG A 330 -25.85 17.36 7.62
N ASP A 331 -25.53 18.42 8.37
CA ASP A 331 -24.67 19.49 7.89
C ASP A 331 -23.21 19.01 7.96
N SER A 332 -22.65 18.62 6.82
CA SER A 332 -21.32 17.98 6.78
C SER A 332 -20.23 18.96 7.18
N ALA A 333 -20.32 20.24 6.83
CA ALA A 333 -19.32 21.24 7.22
C ALA A 333 -19.26 21.45 8.74
N ILE A 334 -20.40 21.59 9.42
CA ILE A 334 -20.44 21.76 10.89
C ILE A 334 -20.02 20.46 11.58
N SER A 335 -20.52 19.32 11.12
CA SER A 335 -20.18 18.01 11.69
C SER A 335 -18.69 17.73 11.58
N ASN A 336 -18.10 17.94 10.40
CA ASN A 336 -16.67 17.74 10.15
C ASN A 336 -15.79 18.73 10.93
N SER A 337 -16.25 19.97 11.17
CA SER A 337 -15.49 20.93 11.97
C SER A 337 -15.27 20.45 13.41
N ILE A 338 -16.23 19.74 14.00
CA ILE A 338 -16.06 19.13 15.34
C ILE A 338 -14.96 18.05 15.30
N GLY A 339 -14.95 17.22 14.26
CA GLY A 339 -13.98 16.14 14.12
C GLY A 339 -12.56 16.60 13.77
N PHE A 340 -12.41 17.64 12.94
CA PHE A 340 -11.12 17.94 12.29
C PHE A 340 -10.54 19.33 12.58
N ASP A 341 -11.39 20.34 12.80
CA ASP A 341 -10.94 21.74 12.87
C ASP A 341 -10.85 22.24 14.32
N TYR A 342 -11.93 22.05 15.08
CA TYR A 342 -12.10 22.60 16.43
C TYR A 342 -11.14 22.03 17.46
N GLN A 343 -10.60 20.84 17.24
CA GLN A 343 -9.50 20.26 18.03
C GLN A 343 -8.23 21.12 18.07
N ARG A 344 -8.08 22.08 17.14
CA ARG A 344 -6.94 23.00 17.04
C ARG A 344 -7.19 24.34 17.72
N MET A 345 -8.33 24.51 18.39
CA MET A 345 -8.76 25.75 19.04
C MET A 345 -8.94 25.54 20.54
N PRO A 346 -8.87 26.61 21.35
CA PRO A 346 -9.34 26.55 22.73
C PRO A 346 -10.81 26.09 22.79
N SER A 347 -11.12 25.19 23.72
CA SER A 347 -12.44 24.53 23.81
C SER A 347 -13.63 25.51 23.88
N VAL A 348 -13.49 26.62 24.61
CA VAL A 348 -14.54 27.64 24.72
C VAL A 348 -14.75 28.39 23.41
N ASP A 349 -13.67 28.70 22.69
CA ASP A 349 -13.75 29.41 21.41
C ASP A 349 -14.33 28.52 20.31
N ALA A 350 -13.98 27.24 20.32
CA ALA A 350 -14.59 26.23 19.45
C ALA A 350 -16.11 26.14 19.68
N ALA A 351 -16.54 26.04 20.94
CA ALA A 351 -17.97 26.00 21.30
C ALA A 351 -18.72 27.26 20.84
N ARG A 352 -18.15 28.45 21.10
CA ARG A 352 -18.72 29.73 20.64
C ARG A 352 -18.78 29.84 19.13
N THR A 353 -17.77 29.32 18.43
CA THR A 353 -17.73 29.30 16.97
C THR A 353 -18.85 28.44 16.40
N LEU A 354 -19.07 27.25 16.97
CA LEU A 354 -20.16 26.35 16.60
C LEU A 354 -21.52 27.02 16.85
N VAL A 355 -21.76 27.54 18.06
CA VAL A 355 -23.01 28.23 18.39
C VAL A 355 -23.21 29.47 17.51
N GLY A 356 -22.14 30.19 17.16
CA GLY A 356 -22.18 31.29 16.21
C GLY A 356 -22.62 30.87 14.81
N ARG A 357 -22.19 29.69 14.32
CA ARG A 357 -22.67 29.13 13.04
C ARG A 357 -24.16 28.79 13.12
N LEU A 358 -24.61 28.18 14.21
CA LEU A 358 -26.03 27.90 14.44
C LEU A 358 -26.88 29.18 14.48
N LYS A 359 -26.39 30.26 15.09
CA LYS A 359 -27.06 31.58 15.07
C LYS A 359 -27.21 32.12 13.64
N ARG A 360 -26.25 31.91 12.75
CA ARG A 360 -26.37 32.32 11.34
C ARG A 360 -27.40 31.50 10.57
N ILE A 361 -27.48 30.19 10.82
CA ILE A 361 -28.56 29.34 10.26
C ILE A 361 -29.91 29.85 10.76
N ARG A 362 -29.99 30.17 12.05
CA ARG A 362 -31.18 30.72 12.70
C ARG A 362 -31.63 32.05 12.08
N GLU A 363 -30.70 32.92 11.71
CA GLU A 363 -30.97 34.16 10.97
C GLU A 363 -31.53 33.88 9.56
N GLN A 364 -31.04 32.85 8.87
CA GLN A 364 -31.54 32.44 7.55
C GLN A 364 -32.93 31.76 7.59
N GLN A 365 -33.35 31.25 8.75
CA GLN A 365 -34.60 30.49 8.93
C GLN A 365 -35.87 31.33 8.76
N GLY A 366 -35.86 32.60 9.19
CA GLY A 366 -37.07 33.41 9.25
C GLY A 366 -38.16 32.76 10.11
N ASP A 367 -39.32 32.50 9.50
CA ASP A 367 -40.51 31.88 10.13
C ASP A 367 -40.70 30.38 9.84
N LYS A 368 -39.77 29.78 9.09
CA LYS A 368 -39.79 28.35 8.74
C LYS A 368 -39.31 27.48 9.91
N GLU A 369 -39.60 26.19 9.86
CA GLU A 369 -39.11 25.21 10.83
C GLU A 369 -37.87 24.51 10.26
N TYR A 370 -36.70 24.83 10.79
CA TYR A 370 -35.45 24.18 10.41
C TYR A 370 -35.01 23.17 11.46
N LEU A 371 -34.44 22.06 10.98
CA LEU A 371 -33.71 21.07 11.76
C LEU A 371 -32.25 21.04 11.27
N ALA A 372 -31.35 21.62 12.05
CA ALA A 372 -29.91 21.48 11.83
C ALA A 372 -29.42 20.17 12.45
N VAL A 373 -29.06 19.19 11.62
CA VAL A 373 -28.56 17.89 12.08
C VAL A 373 -27.04 17.91 12.11
N ILE A 374 -26.46 17.67 13.27
CA ILE A 374 -25.01 17.52 13.48
C ILE A 374 -24.75 16.06 13.83
N ALA A 375 -24.03 15.35 12.96
CA ALA A 375 -23.89 13.91 13.08
C ALA A 375 -22.50 13.43 12.69
N LEU A 376 -21.89 12.66 13.58
CA LEU A 376 -20.53 12.12 13.47
C LEU A 376 -20.30 11.03 14.51
N ASP A 377 -19.17 10.33 14.36
CA ASP A 377 -18.69 9.38 15.36
C ASP A 377 -18.47 10.05 16.71
N GLY A 378 -18.94 9.38 17.75
CA GLY A 378 -18.92 9.83 19.13
C GLY A 378 -17.65 9.45 19.88
N GLU A 379 -16.76 8.60 19.37
CA GLU A 379 -15.52 8.25 20.09
C GLU A 379 -14.23 8.83 19.50
N ASN A 380 -14.20 9.16 18.20
CA ASN A 380 -12.93 9.39 17.49
C ASN A 380 -12.34 10.80 17.69
N ALA A 381 -13.16 11.84 17.73
CA ALA A 381 -12.68 13.23 17.75
C ALA A 381 -11.91 13.60 19.03
N TRP A 382 -12.27 13.01 20.17
CA TRP A 382 -11.92 13.57 21.48
C TRP A 382 -10.47 13.38 21.88
N GLU A 383 -9.77 12.38 21.33
CA GLU A 383 -8.36 12.11 21.62
C GLU A 383 -7.41 13.26 21.26
N PHE A 384 -7.85 14.12 20.36
CA PHE A 384 -7.10 15.27 19.88
C PHE A 384 -7.48 16.57 20.60
N TYR A 385 -8.53 16.55 21.43
CA TYR A 385 -8.89 17.68 22.27
C TYR A 385 -8.13 17.61 23.60
N PRO A 386 -7.77 18.77 24.18
CA PRO A 386 -7.35 18.85 25.57
C PRO A 386 -8.40 18.23 26.49
N ARG A 387 -7.93 17.49 27.50
CA ARG A 387 -8.77 16.75 28.46
C ARG A 387 -9.88 15.95 27.78
N ASP A 388 -9.55 15.36 26.63
CA ASP A 388 -10.42 14.41 25.95
C ASP A 388 -11.81 14.97 25.59
N GLY A 389 -11.84 16.23 25.15
CA GLY A 389 -13.06 16.90 24.71
C GLY A 389 -14.02 17.28 25.85
N HIS A 390 -13.73 16.92 27.10
CA HIS A 390 -14.56 17.22 28.27
C HIS A 390 -14.86 18.73 28.39
N ASP A 391 -13.82 19.56 28.25
CA ASP A 391 -13.96 21.01 28.36
C ASP A 391 -14.76 21.61 27.19
N PHE A 392 -14.64 21.03 25.98
CA PHE A 392 -15.39 21.48 24.80
C PHE A 392 -16.88 21.16 24.92
N LEU A 393 -17.22 19.92 25.28
CA LEU A 393 -18.62 19.50 25.42
C LEU A 393 -19.34 20.28 26.53
N ASN A 394 -18.69 20.52 27.67
CA ASN A 394 -19.24 21.38 28.72
C ASN A 394 -19.46 22.81 28.25
N ALA A 395 -18.47 23.41 27.58
CA ALA A 395 -18.61 24.77 27.04
C ALA A 395 -19.74 24.84 26.01
N LEU A 396 -19.84 23.85 25.12
CA LEU A 396 -20.90 23.77 24.11
C LEU A 396 -22.28 23.67 24.76
N TYR A 397 -22.48 22.74 25.69
CA TYR A 397 -23.78 22.56 26.36
C TYR A 397 -24.17 23.75 27.23
N THR A 398 -23.21 24.38 27.89
CA THR A 398 -23.43 25.64 28.64
C THR A 398 -23.91 26.76 27.71
N GLU A 399 -23.20 26.98 26.59
CA GLU A 399 -23.55 28.04 25.63
C GLU A 399 -24.90 27.77 24.93
N LEU A 400 -25.24 26.49 24.69
CA LEU A 400 -26.54 26.09 24.14
C LEU A 400 -27.69 26.32 25.14
N GLU A 401 -27.56 25.93 26.42
CA GLU A 401 -28.60 26.20 27.43
C GLU A 401 -28.82 27.69 27.67
N ALA A 402 -27.77 28.51 27.47
CA ALA A 402 -27.83 29.96 27.59
C ALA A 402 -28.42 30.68 26.35
N THR A 403 -28.61 29.98 25.23
CA THR A 403 -29.06 30.58 23.97
C THR A 403 -30.51 30.17 23.65
N PRO A 404 -31.53 30.97 24.01
CA PRO A 404 -32.94 30.58 23.89
C PRO A 404 -33.44 30.46 22.43
N ASP A 405 -32.75 31.09 21.48
CA ASP A 405 -33.12 31.04 20.05
C ASP A 405 -32.70 29.74 19.35
N ILE A 406 -31.98 28.86 20.05
CA ILE A 406 -31.53 27.54 19.60
C ILE A 406 -32.02 26.51 20.60
N VAL A 407 -32.73 25.48 20.12
CA VAL A 407 -33.27 24.42 20.96
C VAL A 407 -32.71 23.08 20.48
N THR A 408 -32.06 22.35 21.38
CA THR A 408 -31.65 20.97 21.07
C THR A 408 -32.85 20.04 21.15
N THR A 409 -33.01 19.18 20.16
CA THR A 409 -34.10 18.20 20.06
C THR A 409 -33.57 16.84 19.64
N THR A 410 -34.40 15.80 19.75
CA THR A 410 -34.13 14.52 19.11
C THR A 410 -34.75 14.50 17.72
N VAL A 411 -34.27 13.64 16.82
CA VAL A 411 -34.82 13.56 15.46
C VAL A 411 -36.28 13.14 15.52
N SER A 412 -36.62 12.12 16.32
CA SER A 412 -38.01 11.67 16.48
C SER A 412 -38.93 12.74 17.09
N ASP A 413 -38.45 13.53 18.06
CA ASP A 413 -39.26 14.62 18.65
C ASP A 413 -39.62 15.65 17.59
N PHE A 414 -38.64 16.10 16.80
CA PHE A 414 -38.86 17.04 15.71
C PHE A 414 -39.82 16.49 14.67
N LEU A 415 -39.64 15.24 14.23
CA LEU A 415 -40.49 14.63 13.19
C LEU A 415 -41.96 14.45 13.63
N ARG A 416 -42.22 14.25 14.93
CA ARG A 416 -43.60 14.17 15.46
C ARG A 416 -44.29 15.53 15.48
N GLU A 417 -43.56 16.60 15.76
CA GLU A 417 -44.08 17.97 15.79
C GLU A 417 -44.16 18.58 14.37
N HIS A 418 -43.28 18.15 13.48
CA HIS A 418 -43.10 18.68 12.13
C HIS A 418 -43.02 17.55 11.09
N VAL A 419 -44.19 16.99 10.76
CA VAL A 419 -44.30 15.91 9.78
C VAL A 419 -43.72 16.35 8.43
N PRO A 420 -42.78 15.58 7.82
CA PRO A 420 -42.17 15.93 6.55
C PRO A 420 -43.23 16.05 5.44
N GLN A 421 -43.23 17.18 4.72
CA GLN A 421 -44.18 17.41 3.61
C GLN A 421 -43.54 17.21 2.23
N GLN A 422 -42.21 17.18 2.14
CA GLN A 422 -41.51 17.12 0.87
C GLN A 422 -41.09 15.70 0.53
N ASN A 423 -41.60 15.20 -0.60
CA ASN A 423 -41.20 13.91 -1.11
C ASN A 423 -39.80 13.97 -1.75
N LEU A 424 -38.94 13.01 -1.40
CA LEU A 424 -37.71 12.71 -2.09
C LEU A 424 -37.99 11.55 -3.05
N HIS A 425 -38.04 11.84 -4.35
CA HIS A 425 -38.42 10.82 -5.34
C HIS A 425 -37.31 9.80 -5.58
N HIS A 426 -36.06 10.27 -5.59
CA HIS A 426 -34.87 9.46 -5.80
C HIS A 426 -33.87 9.68 -4.66
N LEU A 427 -33.28 8.60 -4.16
CA LEU A 427 -32.21 8.60 -3.18
C LEU A 427 -30.92 8.09 -3.84
N HIS A 428 -29.92 8.96 -3.95
CA HIS A 428 -28.60 8.63 -4.46
C HIS A 428 -27.92 7.58 -3.57
N THR A 429 -27.25 6.60 -4.17
CA THR A 429 -26.50 5.59 -3.43
C THR A 429 -25.11 6.10 -3.09
N GLY A 430 -24.79 6.19 -1.79
CA GLY A 430 -23.49 6.69 -1.31
C GLY A 430 -23.41 6.74 0.20
N SER A 431 -22.20 7.00 0.71
CA SER A 431 -21.89 7.19 2.13
C SER A 431 -21.66 8.68 2.47
N TRP A 432 -21.31 8.97 3.73
CA TRP A 432 -20.86 10.31 4.11
C TRP A 432 -19.53 10.74 3.47
N ILE A 433 -18.81 9.82 2.83
CA ILE A 433 -17.54 10.09 2.17
C ILE A 433 -17.78 10.24 0.66
N GLY A 434 -17.76 11.49 0.18
CA GLY A 434 -17.82 11.81 -1.25
C GLY A 434 -19.13 11.41 -1.93
N ALA A 435 -20.20 11.16 -1.17
CA ALA A 435 -21.44 10.51 -1.61
C ALA A 435 -21.17 9.26 -2.46
N SER A 436 -20.15 8.47 -2.08
CA SER A 436 -19.69 7.29 -2.81
C SER A 436 -19.47 6.09 -1.89
N LEU A 437 -19.18 4.93 -2.49
CA LEU A 437 -18.84 3.68 -1.80
C LEU A 437 -17.39 3.22 -2.04
N ASP A 438 -16.58 4.01 -2.76
CA ASP A 438 -15.19 3.74 -3.18
C ASP A 438 -14.22 3.44 -2.03
N THR A 439 -14.61 3.76 -0.79
CA THR A 439 -13.84 3.47 0.40
C THR A 439 -13.83 1.98 0.73
N TRP A 440 -14.92 1.24 0.48
CA TRP A 440 -15.09 -0.17 0.91
C TRP A 440 -15.05 -1.18 -0.24
N ILE A 441 -14.93 -0.71 -1.48
CA ILE A 441 -14.91 -1.54 -2.69
C ILE A 441 -14.22 -0.81 -3.83
N GLY A 442 -13.65 -1.55 -4.79
CA GLY A 442 -13.06 -0.97 -5.99
C GLY A 442 -11.53 -1.03 -6.04
N ASP A 443 -10.87 -1.15 -4.89
CA ASP A 443 -9.43 -1.43 -4.83
C ASP A 443 -9.14 -2.93 -4.87
N PRO A 444 -7.95 -3.35 -5.37
CA PRO A 444 -7.60 -4.77 -5.51
C PRO A 444 -7.75 -5.57 -4.21
N GLU A 445 -7.29 -5.04 -3.09
CA GLU A 445 -7.35 -5.72 -1.78
C GLU A 445 -8.81 -5.92 -1.32
N HIS A 446 -9.66 -4.91 -1.49
CA HIS A 446 -11.09 -5.02 -1.17
C HIS A 446 -11.79 -6.02 -2.07
N ASN A 447 -11.50 -6.00 -3.37
CA ASN A 447 -12.11 -6.92 -4.32
C ASN A 447 -11.73 -8.37 -4.01
N VAL A 448 -10.47 -8.64 -3.65
CA VAL A 448 -10.04 -9.97 -3.17
C VAL A 448 -10.79 -10.36 -1.89
N ALA A 449 -10.95 -9.44 -0.93
CA ALA A 449 -11.70 -9.70 0.30
C ALA A 449 -13.17 -10.05 0.01
N TRP A 450 -13.84 -9.31 -0.88
CA TRP A 450 -15.20 -9.62 -1.34
C TRP A 450 -15.27 -10.99 -2.05
N ASP A 451 -14.26 -11.34 -2.86
CA ASP A 451 -14.19 -12.65 -3.54
C ASP A 451 -13.98 -13.81 -2.55
N LEU A 452 -13.17 -13.61 -1.50
CA LEU A 452 -12.98 -14.59 -0.43
C LEU A 452 -14.27 -14.80 0.36
N LEU A 453 -14.97 -13.72 0.71
CA LEU A 453 -16.25 -13.73 1.40
C LEU A 453 -17.33 -14.42 0.56
N ALA A 454 -17.49 -14.02 -0.70
CA ALA A 454 -18.46 -14.60 -1.63
C ALA A 454 -18.31 -16.12 -1.75
N GLU A 455 -17.09 -16.60 -2.00
CA GLU A 455 -16.84 -18.04 -2.13
C GLU A 455 -17.10 -18.80 -0.81
N THR A 456 -16.67 -18.26 0.33
CA THR A 456 -16.87 -18.92 1.64
C THR A 456 -18.36 -19.00 1.98
N ARG A 457 -19.11 -17.95 1.69
CA ARG A 457 -20.56 -17.90 1.87
C ARG A 457 -21.27 -18.89 0.95
N THR A 458 -20.99 -18.89 -0.36
CA THR A 458 -21.59 -19.85 -1.31
C THR A 458 -21.33 -21.28 -0.87
N TRP A 459 -20.10 -21.57 -0.42
CA TRP A 459 -19.75 -22.89 0.11
C TRP A 459 -20.58 -23.26 1.35
N LEU A 460 -20.74 -22.35 2.30
CA LEU A 460 -21.55 -22.58 3.50
C LEU A 460 -23.03 -22.82 3.17
N GLU A 461 -23.57 -22.08 2.18
CA GLU A 461 -24.94 -22.25 1.71
C GLU A 461 -25.16 -23.65 1.12
N GLU A 462 -24.24 -24.13 0.29
CA GLU A 462 -24.27 -25.49 -0.25
C GLU A 462 -24.18 -26.55 0.85
N GLN A 463 -23.26 -26.39 1.80
CA GLN A 463 -23.11 -27.35 2.90
C GLN A 463 -24.33 -27.36 3.82
N SER A 464 -24.93 -26.21 4.09
CA SER A 464 -26.14 -26.09 4.91
C SER A 464 -27.32 -26.85 4.28
N ARG A 465 -27.43 -26.84 2.94
CA ARG A 465 -28.44 -27.62 2.19
C ARG A 465 -28.14 -29.12 2.18
N GLN A 466 -26.87 -29.49 1.98
CA GLN A 466 -26.46 -30.90 1.82
C GLN A 466 -26.38 -31.67 3.16
N ARG A 467 -26.14 -30.97 4.28
CA ARG A 467 -25.89 -31.57 5.59
C ARG A 467 -26.78 -30.95 6.69
N PRO A 468 -28.11 -31.09 6.60
CA PRO A 468 -29.04 -30.49 7.57
C PRO A 468 -28.82 -30.94 9.03
N GLN A 469 -28.19 -32.11 9.23
CA GLN A 469 -27.81 -32.61 10.55
C GLN A 469 -26.71 -31.78 11.25
N LEU A 470 -25.97 -30.93 10.52
CA LEU A 470 -24.97 -30.01 11.06
C LEU A 470 -25.52 -28.59 11.26
N SER A 471 -26.84 -28.44 11.41
CA SER A 471 -27.53 -27.14 11.47
C SER A 471 -27.00 -26.20 12.56
N ASP A 472 -26.65 -26.71 13.74
CA ASP A 472 -26.06 -25.89 14.81
C ASP A 472 -24.68 -25.34 14.43
N ALA A 473 -23.82 -26.18 13.84
CA ALA A 473 -22.50 -25.75 13.36
C ALA A 473 -22.62 -24.79 12.16
N ALA A 474 -23.58 -25.02 11.27
CA ALA A 474 -23.89 -24.12 10.17
C ALA A 474 -24.39 -22.76 10.67
N ALA A 475 -25.19 -22.71 11.73
CA ALA A 475 -25.63 -21.45 12.34
C ALA A 475 -24.46 -20.63 12.90
N LEU A 476 -23.47 -21.29 13.50
CA LEU A 476 -22.21 -20.64 13.90
C LEU A 476 -21.41 -20.16 12.68
N GLY A 477 -21.35 -20.96 11.60
CA GLY A 477 -20.75 -20.54 10.34
C GLY A 477 -21.43 -19.30 9.72
N TRP A 478 -22.76 -19.22 9.78
CA TRP A 478 -23.49 -18.05 9.28
C TRP A 478 -23.21 -16.81 10.12
N ARG A 479 -23.02 -16.97 11.43
CA ARG A 479 -22.58 -15.87 12.30
C ARG A 479 -21.20 -15.35 11.88
N GLU A 480 -20.26 -16.23 11.57
CA GLU A 480 -18.91 -15.85 11.09
C GLU A 480 -18.99 -15.09 9.76
N ILE A 481 -19.88 -15.48 8.83
CA ILE A 481 -20.15 -14.73 7.59
C ILE A 481 -20.64 -13.31 7.91
N LEU A 482 -21.66 -13.17 8.77
CA LEU A 482 -22.20 -11.86 9.14
C LEU A 482 -21.17 -10.97 9.85
N ILE A 483 -20.21 -11.54 10.58
CA ILE A 483 -19.08 -10.79 11.15
C ILE A 483 -18.22 -10.22 10.01
N THR A 484 -17.85 -11.04 9.03
CA THR A 484 -16.96 -10.64 7.92
C THR A 484 -17.58 -9.65 6.92
N GLU A 485 -18.89 -9.47 6.96
CA GLU A 485 -19.61 -8.45 6.19
C GLU A 485 -19.46 -7.02 6.75
N GLY A 486 -18.95 -6.87 7.97
CA GLY A 486 -18.78 -5.58 8.63
C GLY A 486 -17.89 -4.61 7.84
N SER A 487 -18.22 -3.31 7.89
CA SER A 487 -17.52 -2.29 7.10
C SER A 487 -16.05 -2.14 7.48
N ASP A 488 -15.70 -2.38 8.75
CA ASP A 488 -14.35 -2.16 9.28
C ASP A 488 -13.27 -2.97 8.59
N TRP A 489 -13.58 -4.21 8.19
CA TRP A 489 -12.63 -5.04 7.45
C TRP A 489 -12.19 -4.33 6.17
N PHE A 490 -13.15 -3.73 5.46
CA PHE A 490 -12.91 -2.99 4.22
C PHE A 490 -12.53 -1.52 4.45
N TRP A 491 -12.32 -1.11 5.70
CA TRP A 491 -11.81 0.21 6.05
C TRP A 491 -10.30 0.17 6.37
N TRP A 492 -9.88 -0.84 7.14
CA TRP A 492 -8.55 -0.88 7.75
C TRP A 492 -7.47 -1.57 6.92
N PHE A 493 -7.82 -2.29 5.86
CA PHE A 493 -6.82 -2.94 5.02
C PHE A 493 -6.97 -2.65 3.52
N SER A 494 -6.37 -1.55 3.09
CA SER A 494 -6.23 -1.23 1.67
C SER A 494 -5.02 -0.35 1.44
N ARG A 495 -4.54 -0.25 0.20
CA ARG A 495 -3.49 0.70 -0.17
C ARG A 495 -3.82 2.18 0.12
N LYS A 496 -5.10 2.52 0.35
CA LYS A 496 -5.56 3.89 0.63
C LYS A 496 -5.50 4.26 2.12
N HIS A 497 -5.40 3.28 3.03
CA HIS A 497 -5.43 3.51 4.48
C HIS A 497 -4.40 2.64 5.22
N ASP A 498 -3.71 3.21 6.22
CA ASP A 498 -2.78 2.48 7.09
C ASP A 498 -3.17 2.68 8.55
N SER A 499 -3.60 1.61 9.21
CA SER A 499 -3.95 1.59 10.63
C SER A 499 -2.75 1.39 11.56
N GLY A 500 -1.58 1.02 11.02
CA GLY A 500 -0.44 0.51 11.78
C GLY A 500 -0.63 -0.91 12.33
N MET A 501 -1.83 -1.50 12.17
CA MET A 501 -2.25 -2.83 12.61
C MET A 501 -2.85 -3.67 11.48
N ASP A 502 -2.70 -3.24 10.24
CA ASP A 502 -3.25 -3.83 9.01
C ASP A 502 -3.15 -5.35 8.94
N THR A 503 -2.00 -5.92 9.29
CA THR A 503 -1.79 -7.38 9.29
C THR A 503 -2.68 -8.12 10.29
N ILE A 504 -3.03 -7.47 11.41
CA ILE A 504 -3.96 -8.02 12.41
C ILE A 504 -5.37 -8.04 11.82
N TRP A 505 -5.79 -6.95 11.17
CA TRP A 505 -7.10 -6.83 10.55
C TRP A 505 -7.32 -7.85 9.42
N ASP A 506 -6.36 -7.97 8.51
CA ASP A 506 -6.39 -8.97 7.43
C ASP A 506 -6.43 -10.41 7.98
N ASN A 507 -5.59 -10.72 8.97
CA ASN A 507 -5.59 -12.06 9.56
C ASN A 507 -6.91 -12.36 10.29
N GLN A 508 -7.49 -11.39 10.98
CA GLN A 508 -8.74 -11.59 11.71
C GLN A 508 -9.92 -11.78 10.74
N PHE A 509 -10.02 -10.97 9.68
CA PHE A 509 -11.00 -11.18 8.61
C PHE A 509 -10.90 -12.60 8.03
N ARG A 510 -9.69 -13.04 7.65
CA ARG A 510 -9.47 -14.40 7.13
C ARG A 510 -9.66 -15.48 8.20
N LEU A 511 -9.44 -15.19 9.48
CA LEU A 511 -9.69 -16.13 10.57
C LEU A 511 -11.17 -16.45 10.66
N HIS A 512 -12.06 -15.45 10.64
CA HIS A 512 -13.50 -15.65 10.62
C HIS A 512 -13.94 -16.50 9.42
N LEU A 513 -13.43 -16.22 8.21
CA LEU A 513 -13.68 -17.06 7.03
C LEU A 513 -13.19 -18.51 7.21
N ARG A 514 -12.01 -18.72 7.81
CA ARG A 514 -11.49 -20.07 8.11
C ARG A 514 -12.33 -20.79 9.18
N ASN A 515 -12.87 -20.06 10.15
CA ASN A 515 -13.70 -20.62 11.21
C ASN A 515 -14.97 -21.25 10.62
N VAL A 516 -15.55 -20.67 9.56
CA VAL A 516 -16.67 -21.29 8.81
C VAL A 516 -16.36 -22.73 8.40
N TYR A 517 -15.20 -22.99 7.80
CA TYR A 517 -14.80 -24.35 7.41
C TYR A 517 -14.52 -25.25 8.61
N LYS A 518 -13.82 -24.72 9.63
CA LYS A 518 -13.46 -25.48 10.85
C LYS A 518 -14.70 -25.95 11.62
N LEU A 519 -15.70 -25.08 11.76
CA LEU A 519 -16.96 -25.38 12.46
C LEU A 519 -17.71 -26.55 11.81
N LEU A 520 -17.63 -26.68 10.49
CA LEU A 520 -18.20 -27.80 9.74
C LEU A 520 -17.24 -29.01 9.57
N GLY A 521 -16.10 -29.01 10.29
CA GLY A 521 -15.13 -30.10 10.27
C GLY A 521 -14.40 -30.26 8.93
N GLN A 522 -14.24 -29.17 8.17
CA GLN A 522 -13.60 -29.15 6.86
C GLN A 522 -12.31 -28.32 6.89
N ARG A 523 -11.36 -28.66 6.02
CA ARG A 523 -10.13 -27.88 5.85
C ARG A 523 -10.46 -26.61 5.08
N ALA A 524 -10.04 -25.46 5.61
CA ALA A 524 -10.16 -24.20 4.90
C ALA A 524 -9.29 -24.18 3.62
N PRO A 525 -9.75 -23.55 2.52
CA PRO A 525 -8.95 -23.37 1.32
C PRO A 525 -7.61 -22.68 1.58
N ALA A 526 -6.56 -23.09 0.87
CA ALA A 526 -5.20 -22.55 1.05
C ALA A 526 -5.13 -21.02 0.90
N ARG A 527 -5.96 -20.45 0.01
CA ARG A 527 -6.03 -18.99 -0.22
C ARG A 527 -6.43 -18.19 1.03
N LEU A 528 -7.19 -18.76 1.97
CA LEU A 528 -7.53 -18.08 3.22
C LEU A 528 -6.35 -17.99 4.21
N PHE A 529 -5.27 -18.74 3.97
CA PHE A 529 -4.03 -18.64 4.75
C PHE A 529 -3.07 -17.59 4.18
N GLN A 530 -3.30 -17.12 2.94
CA GLN A 530 -2.51 -16.07 2.31
C GLN A 530 -3.03 -14.69 2.77
N PRO A 531 -2.17 -13.78 3.23
CA PRO A 531 -2.55 -12.40 3.51
C PRO A 531 -3.18 -11.68 2.31
N ILE A 532 -4.29 -10.98 2.54
CA ILE A 532 -4.87 -10.05 1.54
C ILE A 532 -3.94 -8.85 1.40
N ILE A 533 -3.42 -8.35 2.53
CA ILE A 533 -2.43 -7.27 2.55
C ILE A 533 -1.05 -7.85 2.35
N GLN A 534 -0.42 -7.47 1.26
CA GLN A 534 0.94 -7.89 0.96
C GLN A 534 1.90 -6.74 1.29
N ARG A 535 2.15 -6.54 2.59
CA ARG A 535 3.17 -5.62 3.08
C ARG A 535 4.53 -6.32 3.13
N ALA A 536 5.59 -5.55 2.88
CA ALA A 536 6.98 -5.95 3.05
C ALA A 536 7.24 -6.69 4.38
N PRO A 537 7.99 -7.80 4.41
CA PRO A 537 8.42 -8.40 5.67
C PRO A 537 9.44 -7.50 6.42
N THR A 538 9.29 -7.43 7.75
CA THR A 538 10.20 -6.76 8.71
C THR A 538 11.51 -7.54 8.96
N LEU A 539 12.46 -6.93 9.69
CA LEU A 539 13.88 -7.28 10.03
C LEU A 539 14.23 -8.71 10.54
N GLU A 540 13.36 -9.70 10.40
CA GLU A 540 13.39 -10.97 11.12
C GLU A 540 14.04 -12.14 10.37
N ARG A 541 14.36 -11.92 9.09
CA ARG A 541 14.96 -12.89 8.18
C ARG A 541 15.99 -12.18 7.31
N HIS A 542 17.14 -12.81 7.13
CA HIS A 542 18.16 -12.37 6.17
C HIS A 542 18.52 -13.55 5.26
N VAL A 543 18.66 -13.30 3.96
CA VAL A 543 19.04 -14.31 2.97
C VAL A 543 20.52 -14.10 2.65
N PRO A 544 21.35 -15.16 2.51
CA PRO A 544 22.78 -14.98 2.25
C PRO A 544 22.98 -14.34 0.88
N THR A 545 23.71 -13.22 0.82
CA THR A 545 24.03 -12.49 -0.42
C THR A 545 25.47 -12.68 -0.89
N GLU A 546 26.33 -13.26 -0.06
CA GLU A 546 27.75 -13.51 -0.33
C GLU A 546 28.13 -14.96 0.03
N ALA A 547 29.21 -15.46 -0.56
CA ALA A 547 29.78 -16.76 -0.20
C ALA A 547 30.38 -16.74 1.21
N ILE A 548 30.20 -17.83 1.97
CA ILE A 548 30.79 -18.01 3.30
C ILE A 548 31.51 -19.37 3.40
N SER A 549 32.63 -19.41 4.12
CA SER A 549 33.35 -20.64 4.47
C SER A 549 33.76 -20.64 5.96
N PRO A 550 32.79 -20.67 6.89
CA PRO A 550 33.06 -20.64 8.33
C PRO A 550 33.78 -21.91 8.79
N LYS A 551 34.74 -21.78 9.73
CA LYS A 551 35.46 -22.91 10.32
C LYS A 551 34.86 -23.43 11.63
N SER A 552 33.98 -22.65 12.26
CA SER A 552 33.33 -22.97 13.54
C SER A 552 32.07 -22.13 13.74
N ARG A 553 31.30 -22.41 14.80
CA ARG A 553 30.12 -21.58 15.18
C ARG A 553 30.46 -20.13 15.54
N SER A 554 31.63 -19.90 16.13
CA SER A 554 32.10 -18.57 16.58
C SER A 554 32.77 -17.76 15.47
N ASP A 555 32.84 -18.28 14.25
CA ASP A 555 33.51 -17.62 13.13
C ASP A 555 32.80 -16.32 12.72
N ALA A 556 33.57 -15.27 12.45
CA ALA A 556 33.03 -13.99 11.99
C ALA A 556 32.35 -14.07 10.63
N ALA A 557 32.65 -15.10 9.83
CA ALA A 557 32.01 -15.35 8.53
C ALA A 557 30.47 -15.46 8.63
N TRP A 558 29.93 -15.88 9.78
CA TRP A 558 28.48 -15.96 10.00
C TRP A 558 27.76 -14.61 9.94
N LYS A 559 28.47 -13.47 10.05
CA LYS A 559 27.88 -12.14 9.86
C LYS A 559 27.34 -11.89 8.45
N LYS A 560 27.81 -12.69 7.48
CA LYS A 560 27.42 -12.61 6.05
C LYS A 560 26.43 -13.72 5.65
N ALA A 561 26.08 -14.59 6.59
CA ALA A 561 25.17 -15.70 6.36
C ALA A 561 23.72 -15.22 6.37
N GLY A 562 22.85 -15.96 5.69
CA GLY A 562 21.43 -15.83 5.94
C GLY A 562 21.08 -16.33 7.33
N TYR A 563 20.00 -15.81 7.89
CA TYR A 563 19.48 -16.29 9.15
C TYR A 563 17.95 -16.18 9.22
N TYR A 564 17.40 -16.98 10.12
CA TYR A 564 16.02 -16.92 10.56
C TYR A 564 15.97 -16.89 12.09
N VAL A 565 15.21 -15.96 12.67
CA VAL A 565 14.98 -15.88 14.11
C VAL A 565 13.64 -16.53 14.44
N VAL A 566 13.65 -17.54 15.31
CA VAL A 566 12.44 -18.27 15.72
C VAL A 566 11.67 -17.41 16.74
N GLY A 567 10.38 -17.13 16.48
CA GLY A 567 9.46 -16.47 17.43
C GLY A 567 8.99 -15.05 17.06
N SER A 568 9.48 -14.43 15.99
CA SER A 568 9.20 -13.01 15.71
C SER A 568 7.92 -12.74 14.89
N GLY A 569 7.34 -13.77 14.28
CA GLY A 569 6.05 -13.70 13.55
C GLY A 569 4.84 -14.32 14.27
N PHE A 570 5.04 -14.91 15.45
CA PHE A 570 3.97 -15.52 16.25
C PHE A 570 3.84 -14.76 17.57
N GLY A 571 2.87 -13.86 17.69
CA GLY A 571 2.49 -13.36 19.01
C GLY A 571 1.84 -14.49 19.80
N ALA A 572 2.44 -14.92 20.92
CA ALA A 572 1.93 -15.69 22.08
C ALA A 572 1.02 -16.94 21.88
N LEU A 573 0.42 -17.18 20.72
CA LEU A 573 -0.65 -18.16 20.48
C LEU A 573 -0.16 -19.45 19.81
N HIS A 574 1.05 -19.47 19.23
CA HIS A 574 1.75 -20.71 18.88
C HIS A 574 3.16 -20.66 19.46
N ARG A 575 3.35 -21.28 20.63
CA ARG A 575 4.69 -21.42 21.23
C ARG A 575 5.51 -22.42 20.40
N PRO A 576 6.66 -22.04 19.82
CA PRO A 576 7.62 -23.03 19.34
C PRO A 576 8.09 -23.90 20.53
N ALA A 577 8.51 -25.15 20.27
CA ALA A 577 8.96 -26.06 21.34
C ALA A 577 10.22 -25.57 22.09
N GLY A 578 10.83 -24.47 21.62
CA GLY A 578 11.94 -23.78 22.26
C GLY A 578 13.23 -24.60 22.19
N VAL A 579 13.42 -25.35 21.09
CA VAL A 579 14.65 -26.10 20.84
C VAL A 579 15.60 -25.29 19.96
N VAL A 580 15.09 -24.41 19.09
CA VAL A 580 15.91 -23.58 18.19
C VAL A 580 15.57 -22.10 18.40
N GLU A 581 16.59 -21.28 18.64
CA GLU A 581 16.45 -19.81 18.71
C GLU A 581 16.69 -19.16 17.36
N ARG A 582 17.73 -19.61 16.65
CA ARG A 582 18.12 -19.08 15.34
C ARG A 582 18.72 -20.17 14.46
N VAL A 583 18.46 -20.08 13.17
CA VAL A 583 19.14 -20.88 12.15
C VAL A 583 19.92 -19.95 11.26
N PHE A 584 21.22 -20.19 11.12
CA PHE A 584 22.08 -19.52 10.15
C PHE A 584 22.45 -20.49 9.03
N TYR A 585 22.52 -19.98 7.81
CA TYR A 585 22.82 -20.80 6.65
C TYR A 585 23.52 -20.00 5.54
N GLY A 586 24.35 -20.69 4.78
CA GLY A 586 25.08 -20.14 3.63
C GLY A 586 26.02 -21.17 3.04
N GLY A 587 26.71 -20.84 1.95
CA GLY A 587 27.60 -21.78 1.29
C GLY A 587 28.74 -21.09 0.55
N ASP A 588 29.72 -21.87 0.15
CA ASP A 588 30.69 -21.53 -0.89
C ASP A 588 30.40 -22.36 -2.16
N ALA A 589 31.32 -22.40 -3.11
CA ALA A 589 31.11 -23.15 -4.35
C ALA A 589 31.02 -24.67 -4.19
N GLU A 590 31.42 -25.20 -3.02
CA GLU A 590 31.56 -26.65 -2.81
C GLU A 590 30.69 -27.17 -1.65
N ARG A 591 30.39 -26.34 -0.65
CA ARG A 591 29.78 -26.80 0.61
C ARG A 591 28.66 -25.87 1.12
N LEU A 592 27.62 -26.49 1.66
CA LEU A 592 26.59 -25.89 2.50
C LEU A 592 27.08 -25.88 3.96
N TYR A 593 26.92 -24.75 4.64
CA TYR A 593 27.17 -24.59 6.07
C TYR A 593 25.87 -24.21 6.76
N VAL A 594 25.53 -24.93 7.84
CA VAL A 594 24.37 -24.64 8.68
C VAL A 594 24.81 -24.52 10.13
N ARG A 595 24.34 -23.48 10.82
CA ARG A 595 24.51 -23.28 12.25
C ARG A 595 23.14 -23.18 12.93
N ILE A 596 22.98 -23.95 14.00
CA ILE A 596 21.75 -24.00 14.80
C ILE A 596 22.07 -23.41 16.18
N ASP A 597 21.51 -22.26 16.51
CA ASP A 597 21.57 -21.73 17.87
C ASP A 597 20.43 -22.34 18.68
N SER A 598 20.77 -23.02 19.77
CA SER A 598 19.84 -23.68 20.68
C SER A 598 20.10 -23.23 22.11
N PRO A 599 19.05 -23.03 22.94
CA PRO A 599 19.20 -22.75 24.36
C PRO A 599 19.59 -24.00 25.17
N ARG A 600 19.59 -25.19 24.55
CA ARG A 600 19.87 -26.49 25.20
C ARG A 600 21.28 -26.97 24.90
N SER A 601 21.90 -27.62 25.88
CA SER A 601 23.22 -28.24 25.71
C SER A 601 23.15 -29.58 24.94
N PRO A 602 24.25 -30.03 24.29
CA PRO A 602 24.28 -31.33 23.59
C PRO A 602 23.87 -32.51 24.47
N LYS A 603 24.23 -32.47 25.75
CA LYS A 603 23.87 -33.52 26.73
C LYS A 603 22.37 -33.55 27.01
N GLU A 604 21.71 -32.39 27.04
CA GLU A 604 20.26 -32.30 27.23
C GLU A 604 19.51 -32.79 25.99
N LEU A 605 19.97 -32.42 24.78
CA LEU A 605 19.40 -32.89 23.52
C LEU A 605 19.51 -34.42 23.38
N ASP A 606 20.68 -34.98 23.70
CA ASP A 606 20.94 -36.44 23.70
C ASP A 606 20.02 -37.16 24.71
N SER A 607 19.91 -36.64 25.95
CA SER A 607 19.04 -37.23 26.98
C SER A 607 17.55 -37.21 26.63
N GLN A 608 17.13 -36.21 25.83
CA GLN A 608 15.75 -36.04 25.38
C GLN A 608 15.48 -36.70 24.02
N LYS A 609 16.48 -37.36 23.42
CA LYS A 609 16.42 -37.98 22.08
C LYS A 609 15.91 -37.00 21.01
N ILE A 610 16.44 -35.78 21.03
CA ILE A 610 16.16 -34.77 20.02
C ILE A 610 17.00 -35.05 18.76
N GLU A 611 16.40 -34.93 17.59
CA GLU A 611 17.10 -35.02 16.30
C GLU A 611 16.72 -33.83 15.41
N PHE A 612 17.69 -33.31 14.65
CA PHE A 612 17.47 -32.26 13.66
C PHE A 612 17.43 -32.85 12.26
N TRP A 613 16.50 -32.40 11.44
CA TRP A 613 16.29 -32.88 10.08
C TRP A 613 16.27 -31.69 9.13
N LEU A 614 17.32 -31.53 8.32
CA LEU A 614 17.42 -30.49 7.33
C LEU A 614 16.93 -31.02 5.98
N TYR A 615 15.72 -30.62 5.58
CA TYR A 615 15.13 -30.94 4.29
C TYR A 615 15.67 -29.99 3.23
N CYS A 616 16.04 -30.54 2.08
CA CYS A 616 16.62 -29.79 0.96
C CYS A 616 15.82 -30.08 -0.32
N SER A 617 15.47 -29.02 -1.06
CA SER A 617 14.70 -29.15 -2.29
C SER A 617 15.46 -29.88 -3.39
N GLY A 618 14.73 -30.49 -4.33
CA GLY A 618 15.27 -31.10 -5.55
C GLY A 618 14.26 -32.06 -6.18
N VAL A 619 14.73 -32.97 -7.03
CA VAL A 619 13.89 -34.03 -7.62
C VAL A 619 14.01 -35.32 -6.77
N PRO A 620 12.92 -35.82 -6.16
CA PRO A 620 12.91 -37.09 -5.42
C PRO A 620 13.37 -38.29 -6.26
N ALA A 621 13.68 -39.41 -5.62
CA ALA A 621 14.01 -40.66 -6.31
C ALA A 621 12.78 -41.50 -6.64
N ASP A 622 12.75 -42.10 -7.84
CA ASP A 622 11.73 -43.06 -8.26
C ASP A 622 11.85 -44.36 -7.44
N GLY A 623 10.81 -44.73 -6.67
CA GLY A 623 10.72 -46.05 -6.00
C GLY A 623 10.50 -46.02 -4.47
N SER A 624 10.07 -47.16 -3.89
CA SER A 624 9.63 -47.27 -2.49
C SER A 624 10.63 -47.87 -1.48
N ASP A 625 11.89 -48.13 -1.87
CA ASP A 625 12.83 -49.00 -1.13
C ASP A 625 13.67 -48.32 -0.02
N GLY A 626 13.25 -47.13 0.46
CA GLY A 626 13.98 -46.39 1.50
C GLY A 626 14.03 -47.11 2.87
N LYS A 627 15.21 -47.15 3.49
CA LYS A 627 15.45 -47.80 4.81
C LYS A 627 15.27 -46.87 6.01
N LEU A 628 15.35 -45.55 5.81
CA LEU A 628 15.15 -44.55 6.86
C LEU A 628 13.71 -44.03 6.80
N GLU A 629 12.96 -44.18 7.89
CA GLU A 629 11.62 -43.56 8.01
C GLU A 629 11.76 -42.08 8.38
N LEU A 630 11.05 -41.21 7.66
CA LEU A 630 11.04 -39.78 7.93
C LEU A 630 10.01 -39.46 9.03
N PRO A 631 10.33 -38.59 10.01
CA PRO A 631 9.45 -38.29 11.13
C PRO A 631 8.19 -37.48 10.75
N LEU A 632 8.11 -36.98 9.51
CA LEU A 632 6.99 -36.21 8.99
C LEU A 632 5.89 -37.13 8.44
N ALA A 633 4.62 -36.82 8.75
CA ALA A 633 3.50 -37.38 8.02
C ALA A 633 3.49 -36.85 6.56
N VAL A 634 3.02 -37.66 5.60
CA VAL A 634 2.91 -37.30 4.15
C VAL A 634 2.21 -35.94 3.92
N THR A 635 1.34 -35.54 4.85
CA THR A 635 0.58 -34.28 4.82
C THR A 635 1.36 -33.04 5.26
N ALA A 636 2.54 -33.17 5.90
CA ALA A 636 3.32 -32.06 6.46
C ALA A 636 4.44 -31.56 5.51
N ALA A 637 4.89 -32.38 4.56
CA ALA A 637 5.94 -31.96 3.61
C ALA A 637 5.46 -30.86 2.64
N GLY A 638 4.14 -30.74 2.43
CA GLY A 638 3.53 -29.63 1.68
C GLY A 638 3.61 -28.27 2.38
N ASP A 639 3.93 -28.23 3.67
CA ASP A 639 4.05 -26.99 4.45
C ASP A 639 5.42 -26.29 4.28
N PHE A 640 6.38 -26.95 3.61
CA PHE A 640 7.70 -26.39 3.26
C PHE A 640 7.66 -25.48 2.03
N GLY A 641 6.67 -25.64 1.15
CA GLY A 641 6.64 -24.95 -0.14
C GLY A 641 7.62 -25.49 -1.19
N PHE A 642 8.24 -26.67 -0.98
CA PHE A 642 9.09 -27.35 -1.97
C PHE A 642 9.06 -28.88 -1.81
N ASP A 643 9.37 -29.61 -2.88
CA ASP A 643 9.55 -31.08 -2.82
C ASP A 643 10.92 -31.45 -2.27
N ALA A 644 10.94 -32.19 -1.15
CA ALA A 644 12.17 -32.64 -0.52
C ALA A 644 12.79 -33.80 -1.31
N ALA A 645 14.01 -33.60 -1.82
CA ALA A 645 14.76 -34.65 -2.52
C ALA A 645 15.91 -35.22 -1.69
N HIS A 646 16.46 -34.42 -0.78
CA HIS A 646 17.48 -34.86 0.16
C HIS A 646 17.11 -34.41 1.56
N VAL A 647 17.50 -35.21 2.55
CA VAL A 647 17.38 -34.85 3.95
C VAL A 647 18.71 -35.11 4.64
N VAL A 648 19.10 -34.20 5.53
CA VAL A 648 20.26 -34.39 6.41
C VAL A 648 19.76 -34.57 7.83
N ARG A 649 19.90 -35.78 8.35
CA ARG A 649 19.57 -36.14 9.73
C ARG A 649 20.79 -35.92 10.61
N ILE A 650 20.64 -35.14 11.68
CA ILE A 650 21.67 -34.82 12.65
C ILE A 650 21.19 -35.33 14.01
N VAL A 651 21.92 -36.27 14.59
CA VAL A 651 21.65 -36.87 15.91
C VAL A 651 22.72 -36.37 16.90
N PRO A 652 22.40 -35.38 17.75
CA PRO A 652 23.31 -34.89 18.78
C PRO A 652 23.69 -35.99 19.77
N ARG A 653 24.96 -36.03 20.17
CA ARG A 653 25.50 -36.88 21.23
C ARG A 653 26.16 -36.02 22.30
N SER A 654 26.35 -36.58 23.49
CA SER A 654 27.12 -35.92 24.56
C SER A 654 28.52 -35.43 24.13
N LYS A 655 29.10 -36.02 23.08
CA LYS A 655 30.27 -35.52 22.34
C LYS A 655 30.04 -35.67 20.83
N GLY A 656 29.85 -34.56 20.11
CA GLY A 656 29.64 -34.52 18.67
C GLY A 656 28.21 -34.83 18.20
N ALA A 657 28.04 -35.12 16.91
CA ALA A 657 26.79 -35.60 16.32
C ALA A 657 27.07 -36.66 15.25
N ALA A 658 26.14 -37.60 15.10
CA ALA A 658 26.08 -38.43 13.90
C ALA A 658 25.25 -37.72 12.83
N VAL A 659 25.77 -37.63 11.62
CA VAL A 659 25.12 -36.98 10.46
C VAL A 659 24.92 -38.02 9.36
N SER A 660 23.67 -38.18 8.92
CA SER A 660 23.30 -39.02 7.77
C SER A 660 22.67 -38.14 6.69
N VAL A 661 23.25 -38.13 5.49
CA VAL A 661 22.66 -37.52 4.30
C VAL A 661 21.92 -38.61 3.54
N ALA A 662 20.64 -38.42 3.25
CA ALA A 662 19.81 -39.42 2.60
C ALA A 662 18.98 -38.81 1.46
N ARG A 663 18.69 -39.61 0.44
CA ARG A 663 17.84 -39.24 -0.70
C ARG A 663 16.40 -39.69 -0.43
N VAL A 664 15.46 -38.77 -0.58
CA VAL A 664 14.04 -38.96 -0.25
C VAL A 664 13.31 -39.63 -1.43
N ASN A 665 12.39 -40.54 -1.13
CA ASN A 665 11.56 -41.20 -2.14
C ASN A 665 10.40 -40.31 -2.64
N GLU A 666 9.81 -40.65 -3.77
CA GLU A 666 8.68 -39.92 -4.38
C GLU A 666 7.48 -39.72 -3.42
N ALA A 667 7.19 -40.70 -2.57
CA ALA A 667 6.12 -40.61 -1.56
C ALA A 667 6.47 -39.76 -0.34
N GLN A 668 7.70 -39.25 -0.23
CA GLN A 668 8.24 -38.44 0.87
C GLN A 668 8.04 -39.03 2.28
N THR A 669 8.03 -40.36 2.36
CA THR A 669 7.86 -41.12 3.63
C THR A 669 9.13 -41.81 4.09
N ARG A 670 10.02 -42.13 3.15
CA ARG A 670 11.24 -42.89 3.40
C ARG A 670 12.41 -42.27 2.66
N ALA A 671 13.62 -42.48 3.16
CA ALA A 671 14.85 -42.05 2.51
C ALA A 671 15.90 -43.17 2.49
N GLU A 672 16.76 -43.12 1.47
CA GLU A 672 17.91 -44.00 1.32
C GLU A 672 19.19 -43.26 1.70
N PRO A 673 19.97 -43.74 2.70
CA PRO A 673 21.23 -43.10 3.07
C PRO A 673 22.24 -43.07 1.92
N VAL A 674 22.78 -41.88 1.65
CA VAL A 674 23.81 -41.59 0.64
C VAL A 674 25.20 -41.50 1.28
N ALA A 675 25.28 -40.91 2.48
CA ALA A 675 26.53 -40.79 3.24
C ALA A 675 26.25 -40.70 4.74
N GLU A 676 27.17 -41.22 5.55
CA GLU A 676 27.14 -41.11 7.01
C GLU A 676 28.53 -40.74 7.54
N TYR A 677 28.58 -39.79 8.49
CA TYR A 677 29.82 -39.35 9.13
C TYR A 677 29.53 -38.72 10.50
N ASP A 678 30.55 -38.66 11.36
CA ASP A 678 30.44 -37.95 12.64
C ASP A 678 30.98 -36.52 12.51
N GLU A 679 30.27 -35.56 13.10
CA GLU A 679 30.69 -34.16 13.26
C GLU A 679 31.09 -33.86 14.70
N ALA A 680 32.10 -33.01 14.87
CA ALA A 680 32.61 -32.66 16.20
C ALA A 680 31.64 -31.75 16.98
N ASP A 681 30.74 -31.04 16.29
CA ASP A 681 29.81 -30.07 16.86
C ASP A 681 28.39 -30.31 16.34
N PRO A 682 27.41 -30.66 17.22
CA PRO A 682 26.04 -30.94 16.80
C PRO A 682 25.28 -29.72 16.24
N PHE A 683 25.83 -28.53 16.41
CA PHE A 683 25.21 -27.26 16.03
C PHE A 683 25.88 -26.56 14.85
N PHE A 684 26.89 -27.20 14.24
CA PHE A 684 27.57 -26.70 13.05
C PHE A 684 27.84 -27.84 12.09
N ILE A 685 27.21 -27.80 10.92
CA ILE A 685 27.23 -28.90 9.95
C ILE A 685 27.74 -28.37 8.61
N SER A 686 28.65 -29.12 7.98
CA SER A 686 29.24 -28.76 6.69
C SER A 686 29.06 -29.86 5.65
N ILE A 687 28.15 -29.64 4.71
CA ILE A 687 27.68 -30.66 3.75
C ILE A 687 28.21 -30.33 2.34
N PRO A 688 28.97 -31.20 1.69
CA PRO A 688 29.34 -31.03 0.28
C PRO A 688 28.11 -31.03 -0.64
N PHE A 689 27.97 -30.04 -1.52
CA PHE A 689 26.81 -29.93 -2.42
C PHE A 689 26.64 -31.13 -3.36
N LYS A 690 27.75 -31.80 -3.71
CA LYS A 690 27.73 -33.06 -4.48
C LYS A 690 26.89 -34.16 -3.80
N MET A 691 26.82 -34.18 -2.46
CA MET A 691 26.02 -35.16 -1.70
C MET A 691 24.53 -34.83 -1.73
N LEU A 692 24.17 -33.60 -2.08
CA LEU A 692 22.79 -33.12 -2.26
C LEU A 692 22.41 -33.06 -3.74
N GLY A 693 23.27 -33.55 -4.65
CA GLY A 693 23.05 -33.48 -6.09
C GLY A 693 23.09 -32.07 -6.69
N ARG A 694 23.79 -31.12 -6.05
CA ARG A 694 23.86 -29.70 -6.45
C ARG A 694 25.26 -29.26 -6.90
N ARG A 695 25.35 -28.19 -7.69
CA ARG A 695 26.58 -27.57 -8.21
C ARG A 695 26.59 -26.05 -8.01
N GLY A 696 27.76 -25.42 -8.14
CA GLY A 696 27.90 -23.97 -8.11
C GLY A 696 27.00 -23.29 -9.14
N GLY A 697 26.25 -22.27 -8.71
CA GLY A 697 25.24 -21.58 -9.52
C GLY A 697 23.80 -22.03 -9.29
N ASP A 698 23.57 -23.23 -8.75
CA ASP A 698 22.23 -23.76 -8.47
C ASP A 698 21.53 -23.01 -7.31
N THR A 699 20.20 -23.07 -7.29
CA THR A 699 19.35 -22.64 -6.17
C THR A 699 18.77 -23.85 -5.44
N MET A 700 18.60 -23.71 -4.13
CA MET A 700 18.06 -24.74 -3.26
C MET A 700 17.28 -24.11 -2.10
N GLU A 701 16.16 -24.72 -1.74
CA GLU A 701 15.36 -24.36 -0.58
C GLU A 701 15.67 -25.34 0.55
N ILE A 702 15.74 -24.85 1.79
CA ILE A 702 15.98 -25.68 2.97
C ILE A 702 14.97 -25.40 4.08
N ALA A 703 14.59 -26.42 4.83
CA ALA A 703 13.77 -26.29 6.03
C ALA A 703 14.34 -27.19 7.13
N LEU A 704 14.34 -26.70 8.37
CA LEU A 704 14.80 -27.44 9.53
C LEU A 704 13.60 -27.96 10.32
N VAL A 705 13.54 -29.26 10.56
CA VAL A 705 12.56 -29.90 11.45
C VAL A 705 13.27 -30.45 12.66
N VAL A 706 12.74 -30.16 13.85
CA VAL A 706 13.17 -30.76 15.10
C VAL A 706 12.21 -31.89 15.43
N SER A 707 12.75 -33.06 15.70
CA SER A 707 11.97 -34.22 16.11
C SER A 707 12.37 -34.72 17.50
N ARG A 708 11.42 -35.33 18.20
CA ARG A 708 11.64 -36.05 19.46
C ARG A 708 10.98 -37.42 19.37
N GLU A 709 11.78 -38.48 19.54
CA GLU A 709 11.30 -39.87 19.43
C GLU A 709 10.54 -40.16 18.13
N GLY A 710 11.01 -39.60 17.00
CA GLY A 710 10.42 -39.81 15.68
C GLY A 710 9.16 -38.99 15.37
N ARG A 711 8.80 -38.02 16.21
CA ARG A 711 7.70 -37.06 15.95
C ARG A 711 8.24 -35.64 15.82
N ASP A 712 7.74 -34.90 14.85
CA ASP A 712 8.00 -33.47 14.68
C ASP A 712 7.45 -32.66 15.86
N ILE A 713 8.26 -31.72 16.36
CA ILE A 713 7.89 -30.85 17.48
C ILE A 713 8.14 -29.37 17.20
N GLU A 714 8.94 -29.05 16.18
CA GLU A 714 9.26 -27.67 15.79
C GLU A 714 9.74 -27.64 14.33
N GLN A 715 9.33 -26.63 13.55
CA GLN A 715 9.76 -26.40 12.17
C GLN A 715 10.32 -24.98 12.03
N VAL A 716 11.42 -24.83 11.29
CA VAL A 716 12.07 -23.55 11.04
C VAL A 716 12.36 -23.37 9.54
N PRO A 717 11.72 -22.41 8.86
CA PRO A 717 10.67 -21.53 9.37
C PRO A 717 9.35 -22.31 9.62
N PRO A 718 8.45 -21.83 10.50
CA PRO A 718 7.18 -22.47 10.87
C PRO A 718 6.20 -22.65 9.72
N SER A 719 6.40 -21.92 8.61
CA SER A 719 5.76 -22.15 7.32
C SER A 719 6.73 -21.75 6.21
N GLY A 720 6.83 -22.54 5.14
CA GLY A 720 7.73 -22.28 4.00
C GLY A 720 9.18 -22.73 4.22
N SER A 721 10.11 -22.08 3.52
CA SER A 721 11.52 -22.48 3.45
C SER A 721 12.52 -21.32 3.48
N LEU A 722 13.79 -21.66 3.68
CA LEU A 722 14.95 -20.78 3.57
C LEU A 722 15.65 -21.01 2.21
N GLY A 723 15.60 -20.02 1.32
CA GLY A 723 16.26 -20.11 0.01
C GLY A 723 17.75 -19.80 0.07
N LEU A 724 18.55 -20.58 -0.67
CA LEU A 724 20.00 -20.47 -0.81
C LEU A 724 20.40 -20.54 -2.29
N ARG A 725 21.27 -19.62 -2.74
CA ARG A 725 22.00 -19.73 -4.00
C ARG A 725 23.44 -20.16 -3.74
N ILE A 726 23.91 -21.16 -4.47
CA ILE A 726 25.28 -21.68 -4.34
C ILE A 726 26.22 -20.78 -5.15
N PRO A 727 27.23 -20.14 -4.53
CA PRO A 727 28.23 -19.35 -5.26
C PRO A 727 28.94 -20.17 -6.35
N GLY A 728 29.24 -19.56 -7.51
CA GLY A 728 29.96 -20.24 -8.59
C GLY A 728 30.22 -19.29 -9.76
N ASP A 729 31.27 -19.57 -10.55
CA ASP A 729 31.69 -18.73 -11.68
C ASP A 729 30.64 -18.75 -12.79
N GLY A 730 29.66 -17.85 -12.72
CA GLY A 730 29.03 -17.30 -13.91
C GLY A 730 30.12 -16.57 -14.68
N ALA A 731 30.56 -17.15 -15.80
CA ALA A 731 31.71 -16.70 -16.56
C ALA A 731 31.78 -15.17 -16.69
N ALA A 732 32.84 -14.58 -16.13
CA ALA A 732 33.32 -13.28 -16.54
C ALA A 732 33.77 -13.40 -18.00
N ALA A 733 32.89 -13.06 -18.93
CA ALA A 733 33.22 -13.04 -20.35
C ALA A 733 34.17 -11.87 -20.64
N SER A 734 35.42 -12.22 -20.94
CA SER A 734 36.40 -11.37 -21.60
C SER A 734 35.80 -10.72 -22.85
N ALA A 735 35.99 -9.41 -23.02
CA ALA A 735 35.55 -8.66 -24.20
C ALA A 735 36.11 -9.25 -25.51
N PRO A 736 35.26 -9.68 -26.47
CA PRO A 736 35.68 -9.96 -27.83
C PRO A 736 35.25 -8.83 -28.78
N GLU A 737 35.92 -8.79 -29.93
CA GLU A 737 35.99 -7.76 -30.96
C GLU A 737 34.68 -7.05 -31.39
N LYS A 738 34.84 -5.82 -31.92
CA LYS A 738 33.80 -4.96 -32.51
C LYS A 738 33.06 -5.66 -33.67
N LYS A 739 32.06 -6.48 -33.35
CA LYS A 739 31.08 -6.97 -34.31
C LYS A 739 29.94 -5.96 -34.44
N GLN A 740 29.63 -5.54 -35.66
CA GLN A 740 28.42 -4.76 -35.93
C GLN A 740 27.19 -5.61 -35.54
N LEU A 741 26.33 -5.06 -34.68
CA LEU A 741 25.12 -5.73 -34.19
C LEU A 741 23.90 -5.23 -34.95
N LYS A 742 22.92 -6.11 -35.19
CA LYS A 742 21.58 -5.78 -35.65
C LYS A 742 20.64 -5.71 -34.46
N VAL A 743 20.09 -4.52 -34.17
CA VAL A 743 19.22 -4.29 -33.02
C VAL A 743 17.86 -3.83 -33.51
N LEU A 744 16.80 -4.54 -33.10
CA LEU A 744 15.43 -4.10 -33.30
C LEU A 744 14.89 -3.55 -31.99
N VAL A 745 14.66 -2.24 -31.93
CA VAL A 745 14.05 -1.59 -30.76
C VAL A 745 12.54 -1.65 -30.89
N ALA A 746 11.87 -2.30 -29.93
CA ALA A 746 10.43 -2.44 -29.86
C ALA A 746 9.88 -1.48 -28.79
N THR A 747 9.09 -0.50 -29.22
CA THR A 747 8.53 0.53 -28.34
C THR A 747 7.10 0.88 -28.75
N SER A 748 6.28 1.27 -27.78
CA SER A 748 4.95 1.83 -28.06
C SER A 748 4.98 3.33 -28.33
N GLU A 749 6.07 4.03 -27.98
CA GLU A 749 6.21 5.47 -28.23
C GLU A 749 7.56 5.80 -28.86
N LEU A 750 7.56 6.75 -29.81
CA LEU A 750 8.77 7.22 -30.49
C LEU A 750 8.56 8.64 -31.02
N THR A 751 9.41 9.58 -30.59
CA THR A 751 9.35 10.96 -31.12
C THR A 751 9.96 11.03 -32.54
N PRO A 752 9.36 11.76 -33.50
CA PRO A 752 8.19 12.64 -33.39
C PRO A 752 6.84 11.99 -33.77
N PHE A 753 6.77 10.67 -33.91
CA PHE A 753 5.59 9.98 -34.46
C PHE A 753 4.45 9.83 -33.44
N ALA A 754 4.75 9.38 -32.23
CA ALA A 754 3.79 9.18 -31.15
C ALA A 754 4.47 9.34 -29.79
N LYS A 755 3.94 10.20 -28.93
CA LYS A 755 4.54 10.52 -27.61
C LYS A 755 3.45 10.73 -26.56
N SER A 756 3.59 10.03 -25.44
CA SER A 756 2.80 10.23 -24.21
C SER A 756 3.72 10.56 -23.02
N GLY A 757 4.93 9.99 -22.97
CA GLY A 757 5.90 10.21 -21.89
C GLY A 757 7.35 10.36 -22.35
N GLY A 758 8.28 10.22 -21.39
CA GLY A 758 9.73 10.33 -21.64
C GLY A 758 10.34 9.12 -22.37
N VAL A 759 9.61 8.00 -22.44
CA VAL A 759 10.05 6.79 -23.15
C VAL A 759 10.28 7.07 -24.64
N ALA A 760 9.42 7.90 -25.26
CA ALA A 760 9.55 8.29 -26.65
C ALA A 760 10.87 8.99 -26.97
N ASP A 761 11.35 9.84 -26.06
CA ASP A 761 12.62 10.56 -26.21
C ASP A 761 13.81 9.62 -25.99
N VAL A 762 13.72 8.77 -24.95
CA VAL A 762 14.76 7.77 -24.64
C VAL A 762 14.94 6.80 -25.81
N ALA A 763 13.86 6.23 -26.34
CA ALA A 763 13.91 5.27 -27.44
C ALA A 763 14.55 5.91 -28.69
N ALA A 764 14.12 7.13 -29.06
CA ALA A 764 14.65 7.83 -30.22
C ALA A 764 16.15 8.15 -30.08
N SER A 765 16.55 8.79 -28.98
CA SER A 765 17.92 9.26 -28.80
C SER A 765 18.91 8.11 -28.56
N LEU A 766 18.54 7.07 -27.80
CA LEU A 766 19.37 5.88 -27.64
C LEU A 766 19.57 5.17 -28.98
N SER A 767 18.51 5.01 -29.78
CA SER A 767 18.60 4.32 -31.07
C SER A 767 19.47 5.07 -32.08
N LYS A 768 19.34 6.40 -32.14
CA LYS A 768 20.25 7.25 -32.94
C LYS A 768 21.71 7.08 -32.51
N GLU A 769 21.97 7.08 -31.21
CA GLU A 769 23.33 6.97 -30.69
C GLU A 769 23.96 5.59 -30.95
N LEU A 770 23.20 4.51 -30.77
CA LEU A 770 23.64 3.17 -31.14
C LEU A 770 23.95 3.05 -32.64
N ARG A 771 23.17 3.71 -33.49
CA ARG A 771 23.46 3.79 -34.94
C ARG A 771 24.74 4.59 -35.21
N ARG A 772 24.96 5.69 -34.49
CA ARG A 772 26.20 6.49 -34.55
C ARG A 772 27.44 5.68 -34.14
N LEU A 773 27.30 4.74 -33.22
CA LEU A 773 28.34 3.78 -32.84
C LEU A 773 28.60 2.69 -33.91
N GLY A 774 27.83 2.66 -35.00
CA GLY A 774 28.04 1.79 -36.17
C GLY A 774 27.15 0.54 -36.22
N HIS A 775 26.16 0.40 -35.34
CA HIS A 775 25.24 -0.75 -35.32
C HIS A 775 24.07 -0.57 -36.33
N ASP A 776 23.52 -1.67 -36.88
CA ASP A 776 22.29 -1.62 -37.68
C ASP A 776 21.08 -1.61 -36.73
N VAL A 777 20.65 -0.39 -36.37
CA VAL A 777 19.52 -0.17 -35.47
C VAL A 777 18.27 0.14 -36.29
N ARG A 778 17.19 -0.57 -36.01
CA ARG A 778 15.84 -0.31 -36.55
C ARG A 778 14.85 -0.24 -35.39
N VAL A 779 13.77 0.50 -35.57
CA VAL A 779 12.72 0.63 -34.55
C VAL A 779 11.42 0.06 -35.09
N VAL A 780 10.59 -0.52 -34.22
CA VAL A 780 9.24 -0.96 -34.54
C VAL A 780 8.26 -0.46 -33.49
N MET A 781 7.11 0.03 -33.95
CA MET A 781 6.01 0.53 -33.10
C MET A 781 4.65 0.30 -33.76
N PRO A 782 3.53 0.39 -33.02
CA PRO A 782 2.19 0.39 -33.63
C PRO A 782 1.94 1.65 -34.48
N ARG A 783 1.14 1.52 -35.54
CA ARG A 783 0.67 2.66 -36.34
C ARG A 783 -0.60 3.26 -35.72
N TYR A 784 -0.44 4.10 -34.71
CA TYR A 784 -1.58 4.84 -34.14
C TYR A 784 -2.15 5.84 -35.15
N ARG A 785 -3.44 6.20 -35.00
CA ARG A 785 -4.13 7.21 -35.84
C ARG A 785 -3.32 8.49 -36.08
N GLN A 786 -2.65 8.99 -35.03
CA GLN A 786 -1.84 10.22 -35.09
C GLN A 786 -0.59 10.11 -35.98
N VAL A 787 -0.16 8.89 -36.32
CA VAL A 787 0.97 8.66 -37.24
C VAL A 787 0.45 8.77 -38.67
N ASP A 788 0.51 9.96 -39.23
CA ASP A 788 0.02 10.21 -40.60
C ASP A 788 0.96 9.63 -41.68
N ILE A 789 0.39 8.84 -42.60
CA ILE A 789 1.14 8.15 -43.67
C ILE A 789 1.80 9.16 -44.61
N GLY A 790 1.07 10.19 -45.03
CA GLY A 790 1.55 11.16 -46.02
C GLY A 790 2.60 12.10 -45.44
N LYS A 791 2.35 12.62 -44.22
CA LYS A 791 3.24 13.52 -43.48
C LYS A 791 4.60 12.88 -43.23
N HIS A 792 4.63 11.59 -42.92
CA HIS A 792 5.86 10.86 -42.58
C HIS A 792 6.41 10.02 -43.75
N GLY A 793 5.78 10.05 -44.93
CA GLY A 793 6.21 9.31 -46.12
C GLY A 793 6.28 7.81 -45.89
N LEU A 794 5.28 7.23 -45.22
CA LEU A 794 5.28 5.82 -44.86
C LEU A 794 4.94 4.92 -46.05
N GLU A 795 5.80 3.96 -46.36
CA GLU A 795 5.63 3.03 -47.49
C GLU A 795 5.26 1.62 -46.99
N PRO A 796 4.20 0.96 -47.51
CA PRO A 796 3.87 -0.40 -47.14
C PRO A 796 4.90 -1.37 -47.73
N VAL A 797 5.66 -2.06 -46.87
CA VAL A 797 6.70 -3.01 -47.26
C VAL A 797 6.25 -4.48 -47.13
N VAL A 798 5.24 -4.74 -46.31
CA VAL A 798 4.54 -6.03 -46.22
C VAL A 798 3.05 -5.75 -46.14
N ARG A 799 2.23 -6.45 -46.94
CA ARG A 799 0.76 -6.32 -46.95
C ARG A 799 0.11 -7.65 -46.60
N ASP A 800 -1.05 -7.57 -45.94
CA ASP A 800 -1.92 -8.71 -45.61
C ASP A 800 -1.20 -9.86 -44.88
N MET A 801 -0.19 -9.54 -44.06
CA MET A 801 0.55 -10.50 -43.25
C MET A 801 -0.39 -11.13 -42.23
N GLN A 802 -0.56 -12.45 -42.28
CA GLN A 802 -1.48 -13.16 -41.39
C GLN A 802 -0.84 -13.32 -40.02
N VAL A 803 -1.39 -12.63 -39.01
CA VAL A 803 -0.90 -12.68 -37.63
C VAL A 803 -1.84 -13.56 -36.81
N PRO A 804 -1.35 -14.67 -36.22
CA PRO A 804 -2.18 -15.49 -35.34
C PRO A 804 -2.56 -14.75 -34.07
N PHE A 805 -3.84 -14.82 -33.72
CA PHE A 805 -4.47 -14.06 -32.65
C PHE A 805 -5.66 -14.83 -32.06
N GLY A 806 -5.40 -15.61 -31.01
CA GLY A 806 -6.36 -16.59 -30.48
C GLY A 806 -6.63 -17.71 -31.48
N SER A 807 -7.90 -18.07 -31.69
CA SER A 807 -8.32 -19.08 -32.65
C SER A 807 -8.44 -18.57 -34.10
N GLN A 808 -8.08 -17.30 -34.36
CA GLN A 808 -8.20 -16.65 -35.66
C GLN A 808 -6.87 -16.03 -36.11
N THR A 809 -6.80 -15.59 -37.36
CA THR A 809 -5.72 -14.74 -37.88
C THR A 809 -6.27 -13.37 -38.25
N LEU A 810 -5.52 -12.31 -37.93
CA LEU A 810 -5.86 -10.95 -38.34
C LEU A 810 -4.76 -10.39 -39.26
N PRO A 811 -5.10 -9.71 -40.36
CA PRO A 811 -4.11 -9.17 -41.29
C PRO A 811 -3.40 -7.94 -40.69
N ALA A 812 -2.08 -7.89 -40.86
CA ALA A 812 -1.25 -6.72 -40.59
C ALA A 812 -0.66 -6.16 -41.89
N THR A 813 -0.57 -4.84 -41.98
CA THR A 813 0.30 -4.16 -42.96
C THR A 813 1.49 -3.58 -42.22
N ILE A 814 2.71 -3.84 -42.70
CA ILE A 814 3.93 -3.24 -42.15
C ILE A 814 4.31 -2.07 -43.04
N PHE A 815 4.27 -0.86 -42.47
CA PHE A 815 4.79 0.32 -43.11
C PHE A 815 6.23 0.58 -42.70
N GLN A 816 7.00 1.20 -43.59
CA GLN A 816 8.36 1.64 -43.36
C GLN A 816 8.42 3.17 -43.47
N GLY A 817 9.00 3.82 -42.47
CA GLY A 817 9.37 5.22 -42.47
C GLY A 817 10.81 5.42 -42.02
N LYS A 818 11.19 6.68 -41.80
CA LYS A 818 12.55 7.04 -41.37
C LYS A 818 12.56 8.07 -40.25
N LEU A 819 13.48 7.91 -39.32
CA LEU A 819 13.87 8.92 -38.33
C LEU A 819 15.34 9.30 -38.59
N GLY A 820 15.57 10.38 -39.31
CA GLY A 820 16.89 10.64 -39.92
C GLY A 820 17.25 9.51 -40.88
N ASP A 821 18.42 8.89 -40.69
CA ASP A 821 18.86 7.75 -41.50
C ASP A 821 18.43 6.38 -40.93
N MET A 822 17.68 6.36 -39.82
CA MET A 822 17.23 5.14 -39.15
C MET A 822 15.89 4.67 -39.70
N ILE A 823 15.77 3.35 -39.96
CA ILE A 823 14.52 2.73 -40.42
C ILE A 823 13.57 2.55 -39.24
N VAL A 824 12.31 2.93 -39.44
CA VAL A 824 11.22 2.72 -38.47
C VAL A 824 10.11 1.92 -39.14
N TYR A 825 9.71 0.81 -38.53
CA TYR A 825 8.59 -0.02 -38.95
C TYR A 825 7.34 0.30 -38.14
N PHE A 826 6.19 0.35 -38.81
CA PHE A 826 4.90 0.60 -38.19
C PHE A 826 3.97 -0.59 -38.44
N VAL A 827 3.53 -1.25 -37.37
CA VAL A 827 2.55 -2.34 -37.44
C VAL A 827 1.17 -1.71 -37.54
N ASP A 828 0.54 -1.81 -38.70
CA ASP A 828 -0.80 -1.30 -38.96
C ASP A 828 -1.85 -2.40 -38.84
N CYS A 829 -2.86 -2.11 -38.03
CA CYS A 829 -4.07 -2.89 -37.88
C CYS A 829 -5.17 -1.89 -37.47
N PRO A 830 -5.87 -1.27 -38.43
CA PRO A 830 -6.84 -0.21 -38.15
C PRO A 830 -7.89 -0.59 -37.09
N PRO A 831 -8.40 -1.84 -37.04
CA PRO A 831 -9.30 -2.26 -35.97
C PRO A 831 -8.74 -2.11 -34.55
N LEU A 832 -7.41 -2.13 -34.36
CA LEU A 832 -6.75 -2.05 -33.05
C LEU A 832 -6.06 -0.69 -32.80
N TYR A 833 -5.53 -0.03 -33.83
CA TYR A 833 -4.66 1.15 -33.66
C TYR A 833 -5.24 2.46 -34.21
N ASP A 834 -6.28 2.42 -35.03
CA ASP A 834 -6.98 3.62 -35.49
C ASP A 834 -7.94 4.12 -34.40
N ARG A 835 -7.39 4.85 -33.40
CA ARG A 835 -8.08 5.35 -32.18
C ARG A 835 -7.58 6.75 -31.78
N ASP A 836 -8.36 7.46 -30.95
CA ASP A 836 -8.05 8.81 -30.46
C ASP A 836 -6.98 8.86 -29.35
N GLY A 837 -6.28 7.74 -29.10
CA GLY A 837 -5.26 7.65 -28.07
C GLY A 837 -4.36 6.42 -28.22
N MET A 838 -3.28 6.38 -27.44
CA MET A 838 -2.29 5.29 -27.46
C MET A 838 -2.64 4.16 -26.48
N TYR A 839 -3.16 4.49 -25.29
CA TYR A 839 -3.49 3.56 -24.19
C TYR A 839 -4.84 3.93 -23.56
N GLY A 840 -5.33 3.10 -22.64
CA GLY A 840 -6.53 3.33 -21.83
C GLY A 840 -7.80 2.72 -22.42
N PHE A 841 -7.66 1.77 -23.34
CA PHE A 841 -8.79 1.08 -23.97
C PHE A 841 -9.00 -0.29 -23.32
N GLY A 842 -10.25 -0.75 -23.28
CA GLY A 842 -10.60 -2.02 -22.63
C GLY A 842 -9.99 -3.27 -23.30
N ASP A 843 -9.40 -3.13 -24.48
CA ASP A 843 -8.73 -4.15 -25.27
C ASP A 843 -7.20 -3.94 -25.37
N ASP A 844 -6.59 -3.21 -24.44
CA ASP A 844 -5.14 -2.98 -24.42
C ASP A 844 -4.31 -4.28 -24.31
N ASP A 845 -4.90 -5.34 -23.75
CA ASP A 845 -4.34 -6.69 -23.75
C ASP A 845 -4.21 -7.25 -25.18
N ALA A 846 -5.31 -7.20 -25.93
CA ALA A 846 -5.39 -7.59 -27.34
C ALA A 846 -4.41 -6.80 -28.21
N ARG A 847 -4.30 -5.48 -27.99
CA ARG A 847 -3.41 -4.59 -28.73
C ARG A 847 -1.93 -4.91 -28.47
N SER A 848 -1.55 -5.13 -27.21
CA SER A 848 -0.18 -5.53 -26.84
C SER A 848 0.19 -6.93 -27.36
N VAL A 849 -0.72 -7.89 -27.24
CA VAL A 849 -0.55 -9.25 -27.77
C VAL A 849 -0.38 -9.21 -29.29
N TYR A 850 -1.26 -8.50 -29.99
CA TYR A 850 -1.20 -8.38 -31.45
C TYR A 850 0.09 -7.74 -31.91
N PHE A 851 0.53 -6.66 -31.26
CA PHE A 851 1.82 -6.03 -31.56
C PHE A 851 2.99 -7.01 -31.40
N SER A 852 3.02 -7.74 -30.27
CA SER A 852 4.08 -8.70 -29.98
C SER A 852 4.14 -9.85 -31.00
N ARG A 853 2.98 -10.35 -31.44
CA ARG A 853 2.86 -11.38 -32.49
C ARG A 853 3.30 -10.83 -33.85
N ALA A 854 2.72 -9.70 -34.28
CA ALA A 854 3.00 -9.09 -35.58
C ALA A 854 4.49 -8.71 -35.73
N LEU A 855 5.12 -8.25 -34.65
CA LEU A 855 6.56 -7.97 -34.62
C LEU A 855 7.40 -9.21 -34.96
N LEU A 856 7.03 -10.38 -34.45
CA LEU A 856 7.76 -11.63 -34.70
C LEU A 856 7.45 -12.19 -36.10
N GLU A 857 6.19 -12.10 -36.55
CA GLU A 857 5.78 -12.51 -37.90
C GLU A 857 6.41 -11.64 -39.00
N MET A 858 6.72 -10.36 -38.74
CA MET A 858 7.34 -9.49 -39.74
C MET A 858 8.82 -9.81 -40.01
N LEU A 859 9.53 -10.47 -39.08
CA LEU A 859 10.98 -10.72 -39.23
C LEU A 859 11.29 -11.57 -40.47
N PRO A 860 10.63 -12.73 -40.68
CA PRO A 860 10.82 -13.51 -41.91
C PRO A 860 10.30 -12.78 -43.15
N ALA A 861 9.16 -12.08 -43.05
CA ALA A 861 8.57 -11.36 -44.18
C ALA A 861 9.45 -10.23 -44.72
N LEU A 862 10.21 -9.58 -43.83
CA LEU A 862 11.18 -8.53 -44.17
C LEU A 862 12.57 -9.07 -44.50
N ASN A 863 12.79 -10.38 -44.42
CA ASN A 863 14.12 -11.00 -44.48
C ASN A 863 15.13 -10.33 -43.52
N PHE A 864 14.68 -10.03 -42.30
CA PHE A 864 15.47 -9.33 -41.29
C PHE A 864 15.57 -10.17 -40.02
N ALA A 865 16.79 -10.62 -39.71
CA ALA A 865 17.11 -11.35 -38.49
C ALA A 865 17.96 -10.45 -37.56
N PRO A 866 17.37 -9.83 -36.52
CA PRO A 866 18.13 -9.06 -35.53
C PRO A 866 18.95 -9.99 -34.63
N ASP A 867 20.09 -9.51 -34.14
CA ASP A 867 20.84 -10.20 -33.09
C ASP A 867 20.14 -10.02 -31.73
N VAL A 868 19.54 -8.84 -31.50
CA VAL A 868 18.82 -8.48 -30.27
C VAL A 868 17.52 -7.75 -30.59
N ILE A 869 16.44 -8.11 -29.89
CA ILE A 869 15.23 -7.28 -29.76
C ILE A 869 15.30 -6.55 -28.41
N HIS A 870 15.35 -5.23 -28.44
CA HIS A 870 15.36 -4.38 -27.25
C HIS A 870 13.96 -3.82 -27.00
N ILE A 871 13.33 -4.30 -25.95
CA ILE A 871 11.94 -4.06 -25.58
C ILE A 871 11.88 -2.94 -24.54
N HIS A 872 10.97 -1.98 -24.74
CA HIS A 872 10.69 -0.91 -23.78
C HIS A 872 9.32 -1.15 -23.11
N ASP A 873 9.34 -1.28 -21.78
CA ASP A 873 8.17 -1.47 -20.91
C ASP A 873 7.25 -2.64 -21.30
N TRP A 874 6.03 -2.66 -20.75
CA TRP A 874 5.11 -3.78 -20.82
C TRP A 874 4.56 -4.06 -22.23
N TYR A 875 4.42 -3.04 -23.10
CA TYR A 875 3.61 -3.17 -24.32
C TYR A 875 4.10 -4.25 -25.31
N ALA A 876 5.40 -4.56 -25.32
CA ALA A 876 5.98 -5.67 -26.09
C ALA A 876 6.69 -6.71 -25.20
N ALA A 877 6.44 -6.70 -23.89
CA ALA A 877 7.13 -7.57 -22.93
C ALA A 877 6.72 -9.05 -23.04
N LEU A 878 5.72 -9.40 -23.87
CA LEU A 878 5.42 -10.80 -24.21
C LEU A 878 6.40 -11.41 -25.22
N VAL A 879 7.16 -10.61 -25.97
CA VAL A 879 8.09 -11.09 -27.01
C VAL A 879 9.05 -12.18 -26.51
N PRO A 880 9.73 -12.05 -25.35
CA PRO A 880 10.63 -13.09 -24.86
C PRO A 880 9.91 -14.39 -24.54
N ASN A 881 8.69 -14.30 -23.99
CA ASN A 881 7.86 -15.47 -23.71
C ASN A 881 7.41 -16.16 -25.01
N LEU A 882 7.02 -15.39 -26.02
CA LEU A 882 6.61 -15.91 -27.33
C LEU A 882 7.76 -16.62 -28.05
N ILE A 883 8.97 -16.04 -28.02
CA ILE A 883 10.17 -16.67 -28.57
C ILE A 883 10.47 -18.00 -27.87
N ASP A 884 10.34 -18.04 -26.54
CA ASP A 884 10.65 -19.23 -25.74
C ASP A 884 9.65 -20.38 -25.92
N ARG A 885 8.38 -20.08 -26.22
CA ARG A 885 7.29 -21.08 -26.23
C ARG A 885 6.69 -21.38 -27.59
N ILE A 886 6.68 -20.40 -28.51
CA ILE A 886 6.00 -20.52 -29.81
C ILE A 886 6.99 -20.44 -30.97
N TYR A 887 7.93 -19.50 -30.95
CA TYR A 887 8.93 -19.32 -32.02
C TYR A 887 10.25 -20.02 -31.68
N THR A 888 10.17 -21.33 -31.39
CA THR A 888 11.31 -22.14 -30.89
C THR A 888 12.24 -22.65 -31.99
N GLU A 889 11.89 -22.45 -33.26
CA GLU A 889 12.62 -22.89 -34.44
C GLU A 889 12.99 -21.73 -35.38
N GLY A 890 13.96 -21.98 -36.27
CA GLY A 890 14.40 -21.02 -37.27
C GLY A 890 15.19 -19.82 -36.70
N PRO A 891 15.47 -18.80 -37.53
CA PRO A 891 16.28 -17.64 -37.12
C PRO A 891 15.71 -16.85 -35.95
N THR A 892 14.37 -16.78 -35.82
CA THR A 892 13.69 -16.07 -34.72
C THR A 892 14.01 -16.69 -33.35
N ALA A 893 14.24 -18.01 -33.28
CA ALA A 893 14.60 -18.69 -32.05
C ALA A 893 16.01 -18.32 -31.54
N GLU A 894 16.88 -17.79 -32.40
CA GLU A 894 18.25 -17.42 -32.05
C GLU A 894 18.37 -15.96 -31.58
N VAL A 895 17.28 -15.18 -31.68
CA VAL A 895 17.26 -13.77 -31.32
C VAL A 895 17.30 -13.60 -29.81
N ALA A 896 18.25 -12.80 -29.30
CA ALA A 896 18.32 -12.46 -27.88
C ALA A 896 17.39 -11.29 -27.54
N THR A 897 17.01 -11.19 -26.27
CA THR A 897 16.03 -10.21 -25.77
C THR A 897 16.58 -9.39 -24.62
N THR A 898 16.38 -8.07 -24.71
CA THR A 898 16.69 -7.12 -23.64
C THR A 898 15.43 -6.36 -23.30
N LEU A 899 15.03 -6.34 -22.03
CA LEU A 899 13.87 -5.57 -21.55
C LEU A 899 14.34 -4.36 -20.72
N THR A 900 13.97 -3.15 -21.10
CA THR A 900 14.16 -1.94 -20.28
C THR A 900 12.86 -1.54 -19.59
N ILE A 901 12.92 -1.40 -18.27
CA ILE A 901 11.87 -0.90 -17.39
C ILE A 901 12.11 0.59 -17.14
N HIS A 902 11.26 1.47 -17.66
CA HIS A 902 11.31 2.91 -17.39
C HIS A 902 10.54 3.28 -16.13
N ASN A 903 9.52 2.49 -15.80
CA ASN A 903 8.59 2.72 -14.71
C ASN A 903 7.87 1.40 -14.36
N LEU A 904 7.66 1.11 -13.08
CA LEU A 904 6.95 -0.10 -12.64
C LEU A 904 5.45 0.11 -12.38
N ALA A 905 4.94 1.34 -12.43
CA ALA A 905 3.52 1.60 -12.22
C ALA A 905 2.63 1.07 -13.37
N ALA A 906 3.18 0.90 -14.57
CA ALA A 906 2.45 0.37 -15.73
C ALA A 906 2.99 -1.01 -16.12
N GLN A 907 2.28 -2.06 -15.71
CA GLN A 907 2.76 -3.44 -15.82
C GLN A 907 2.03 -4.29 -16.88
N GLY A 908 0.91 -3.81 -17.41
CA GLY A 908 0.05 -4.60 -18.30
C GLY A 908 -0.51 -5.83 -17.59
N VAL A 909 -1.26 -5.62 -16.51
CA VAL A 909 -1.94 -6.70 -15.76
C VAL A 909 -3.31 -6.94 -16.40
N PHE A 910 -3.48 -8.15 -16.93
CA PHE A 910 -4.68 -8.55 -17.67
C PHE A 910 -5.22 -9.90 -17.19
N GLY A 911 -6.43 -10.24 -17.65
CA GLY A 911 -7.02 -11.56 -17.44
C GLY A 911 -6.37 -12.65 -18.29
N PHE A 912 -6.74 -13.91 -18.02
CA PHE A 912 -6.20 -15.08 -18.72
C PHE A 912 -6.41 -15.05 -20.26
N GLY A 913 -7.42 -14.31 -20.73
CA GLY A 913 -7.71 -14.13 -22.16
C GLY A 913 -6.52 -13.61 -22.97
N ALA A 914 -5.64 -12.80 -22.38
CA ALA A 914 -4.42 -12.33 -23.04
C ALA A 914 -3.49 -13.48 -23.47
N LEU A 915 -3.40 -14.55 -22.67
CA LEU A 915 -2.62 -15.74 -23.03
C LEU A 915 -3.29 -16.54 -24.14
N THR A 916 -4.61 -16.65 -24.10
CA THR A 916 -5.38 -17.29 -25.18
C THR A 916 -5.15 -16.56 -26.50
N LEU A 917 -5.24 -15.23 -26.50
CA LEU A 917 -4.97 -14.41 -27.68
C LEU A 917 -3.52 -14.57 -28.18
N ALA A 918 -2.57 -14.72 -27.26
CA ALA A 918 -1.15 -14.91 -27.58
C ALA A 918 -0.80 -16.34 -28.04
N GLY A 919 -1.70 -17.30 -27.85
CA GLY A 919 -1.45 -18.73 -28.04
C GLY A 919 -0.56 -19.35 -26.95
N LEU A 920 -0.57 -18.80 -25.74
CA LEU A 920 0.25 -19.19 -24.60
C LEU A 920 -0.54 -19.88 -23.46
N ASP A 921 -1.85 -20.05 -23.63
CA ASP A 921 -2.79 -20.63 -22.64
C ASP A 921 -2.37 -22.02 -22.16
N LYS A 922 -1.80 -22.85 -23.04
CA LYS A 922 -1.28 -24.19 -22.71
C LYS A 922 -0.22 -24.18 -21.60
N TRP A 923 0.56 -23.11 -21.48
CA TRP A 923 1.61 -22.98 -20.46
C TRP A 923 1.13 -22.28 -19.19
N GLY A 924 -0.11 -21.78 -19.17
CA GLY A 924 -0.74 -21.19 -17.99
C GLY A 924 -0.04 -19.93 -17.46
N LEU A 925 -0.38 -19.57 -16.22
CA LEU A 925 0.22 -18.46 -15.49
C LEU A 925 1.66 -18.79 -15.07
N ILE A 926 2.53 -17.77 -15.00
CA ILE A 926 3.84 -17.93 -14.36
C ILE A 926 3.57 -18.04 -12.86
N ARG A 927 3.91 -19.20 -12.27
CA ARG A 927 3.81 -19.42 -10.81
C ARG A 927 5.20 -19.40 -10.21
N VAL A 928 5.66 -18.21 -9.87
CA VAL A 928 6.98 -17.96 -9.27
C VAL A 928 6.94 -17.98 -7.75
N GLY A 929 5.77 -18.25 -7.16
CA GLY A 929 5.57 -18.25 -5.71
C GLY A 929 5.39 -16.85 -5.15
N ILE A 930 5.03 -15.88 -5.99
CA ILE A 930 4.85 -14.47 -5.64
C ILE A 930 3.35 -14.19 -5.60
N PRO A 931 2.75 -14.03 -4.40
CA PRO A 931 1.34 -13.72 -4.26
C PRO A 931 0.95 -12.47 -5.07
N GLY A 932 -0.25 -12.47 -5.66
CA GLY A 932 -0.69 -11.40 -6.56
C GLY A 932 -0.19 -11.51 -8.02
N LEU A 933 1.03 -12.02 -8.25
CA LEU A 933 1.58 -12.25 -9.60
C LEU A 933 1.19 -13.62 -10.17
N ASP A 934 1.08 -14.64 -9.32
CA ASP A 934 0.82 -16.03 -9.71
C ASP A 934 -0.62 -16.27 -10.23
N ASN A 935 -1.53 -15.33 -10.00
CA ASN A 935 -2.96 -15.44 -10.32
C ASN A 935 -3.44 -14.48 -11.43
N VAL A 936 -2.55 -13.65 -11.99
CA VAL A 936 -2.88 -12.67 -13.03
C VAL A 936 -1.93 -12.78 -14.23
N VAL A 937 -2.32 -12.25 -15.39
CA VAL A 937 -1.40 -12.13 -16.53
C VAL A 937 -0.69 -10.78 -16.43
N ASN A 938 0.44 -10.75 -15.74
CA ASN A 938 1.30 -9.57 -15.71
C ASN A 938 2.30 -9.60 -16.88
N VAL A 939 2.03 -8.83 -17.93
CA VAL A 939 2.83 -8.85 -19.15
C VAL A 939 4.28 -8.39 -18.90
N LEU A 940 4.48 -7.34 -18.10
CA LEU A 940 5.83 -6.89 -17.72
C LEU A 940 6.56 -7.95 -16.89
N GLY A 941 5.87 -8.56 -15.93
CA GLY A 941 6.41 -9.65 -15.11
C GLY A 941 6.83 -10.85 -15.96
N ARG A 942 6.04 -11.21 -16.99
CA ARG A 942 6.45 -12.21 -17.99
C ARG A 942 7.70 -11.79 -18.75
N GLY A 943 7.79 -10.53 -19.16
CA GLY A 943 8.99 -9.98 -19.77
C GLY A 943 10.22 -10.12 -18.88
N ILE A 944 10.12 -9.73 -17.60
CA ILE A 944 11.20 -9.86 -16.61
C ILE A 944 11.60 -11.33 -16.46
N HIS A 945 10.62 -12.23 -16.37
CA HIS A 945 10.87 -13.65 -16.21
C HIS A 945 11.59 -14.26 -17.43
N PHE A 946 11.14 -13.98 -18.65
CA PHE A 946 11.61 -14.66 -19.86
C PHE A 946 12.76 -13.97 -20.59
N ALA A 947 12.95 -12.65 -20.44
CA ALA A 947 14.03 -11.92 -21.10
C ALA A 947 15.40 -12.48 -20.75
N ASP A 948 16.35 -12.39 -21.69
CA ASP A 948 17.73 -12.82 -21.48
C ASP A 948 18.45 -11.87 -20.51
N VAL A 949 18.20 -10.56 -20.65
CA VAL A 949 18.62 -9.53 -19.69
C VAL A 949 17.54 -8.49 -19.47
N VAL A 950 17.51 -7.91 -18.28
CA VAL A 950 16.59 -6.87 -17.83
C VAL A 950 17.39 -5.64 -17.43
N ASN A 951 16.92 -4.47 -17.80
CA ASN A 951 17.54 -3.19 -17.52
C ASN A 951 16.51 -2.24 -16.88
N THR A 952 16.97 -1.31 -16.06
CA THR A 952 16.23 -0.10 -15.72
C THR A 952 17.12 1.14 -15.82
N VAL A 953 16.51 2.32 -15.76
CA VAL A 953 17.07 3.61 -16.18
C VAL A 953 17.98 4.30 -15.15
N SER A 954 18.38 3.60 -14.07
CA SER A 954 19.45 3.99 -13.16
C SER A 954 19.92 2.82 -12.28
N GLU A 955 21.13 2.91 -11.73
CA GLU A 955 21.73 1.89 -10.85
C GLU A 955 21.08 1.90 -9.47
N ARG A 956 20.87 3.09 -8.91
CA ARG A 956 20.16 3.22 -7.64
C ARG A 956 18.73 2.72 -7.75
N TYR A 957 18.01 3.06 -8.84
CA TYR A 957 16.66 2.55 -9.01
C TYR A 957 16.63 1.04 -9.23
N ALA A 958 17.60 0.45 -9.92
CA ALA A 958 17.73 -1.01 -10.03
C ALA A 958 17.84 -1.70 -8.65
N ALA A 959 18.51 -1.06 -7.69
CA ALA A 959 18.55 -1.54 -6.31
C ALA A 959 17.24 -1.26 -5.55
N GLU A 960 16.64 -0.08 -5.75
CA GLU A 960 15.41 0.33 -5.07
C GLU A 960 14.21 -0.54 -5.49
N ILE A 961 14.03 -0.85 -6.78
CA ILE A 961 12.90 -1.67 -7.27
C ILE A 961 12.93 -3.14 -6.83
N GLN A 962 14.05 -3.59 -6.27
CA GLN A 962 14.15 -4.88 -5.60
C GLN A 962 13.60 -4.82 -4.17
N THR A 963 13.17 -3.65 -3.70
CA THR A 963 12.52 -3.46 -2.41
C THR A 963 11.02 -3.25 -2.61
N PRO A 964 10.18 -3.64 -1.64
CA PRO A 964 8.73 -3.49 -1.77
C PRO A 964 8.27 -2.04 -1.93
N GLU A 965 8.99 -1.08 -1.37
CA GLU A 965 8.64 0.35 -1.44
C GLU A 965 8.64 0.89 -2.89
N PHE A 966 9.49 0.35 -3.77
CA PHE A 966 9.64 0.84 -5.14
C PHE A 966 9.31 -0.19 -6.23
N GLY A 967 9.17 -1.48 -5.87
CA GLY A 967 8.99 -2.54 -6.85
C GLY A 967 7.56 -2.80 -7.30
N GLU A 968 6.57 -2.08 -6.76
CA GLU A 968 5.16 -2.11 -7.21
C GLU A 968 4.58 -3.54 -7.30
N GLY A 969 4.91 -4.42 -6.35
CA GLY A 969 4.48 -5.82 -6.32
C GLY A 969 5.25 -6.77 -7.27
N LEU A 970 6.24 -6.26 -8.01
CA LEU A 970 7.18 -7.04 -8.81
C LEU A 970 8.55 -7.19 -8.14
N ASP A 971 8.77 -6.63 -6.94
CA ASP A 971 10.09 -6.61 -6.29
C ASP A 971 10.64 -8.02 -6.05
N GLU A 972 9.80 -8.97 -5.62
CA GLU A 972 10.22 -10.37 -5.43
C GLU A 972 10.63 -11.02 -6.76
N LEU A 973 9.90 -10.73 -7.84
CA LEU A 973 10.19 -11.27 -9.17
C LEU A 973 11.50 -10.67 -9.67
N ILE A 974 11.65 -9.36 -9.54
CA ILE A 974 12.84 -8.63 -9.94
C ILE A 974 14.04 -9.13 -9.12
N ARG A 975 13.88 -9.39 -7.82
CA ARG A 975 14.92 -9.93 -6.94
C ARG A 975 15.30 -11.35 -7.30
N ALA A 976 14.34 -12.21 -7.65
CA ALA A 976 14.60 -13.54 -8.20
C ALA A 976 15.39 -13.48 -9.52
N HIS A 977 15.16 -12.42 -10.32
CA HIS A 977 15.85 -12.14 -11.57
C HIS A 977 16.97 -11.10 -11.45
N ALA A 978 17.46 -10.80 -10.23
CA ALA A 978 18.45 -9.74 -10.00
C ALA A 978 19.79 -10.02 -10.71
N HIS A 979 20.11 -11.29 -10.94
CA HIS A 979 21.30 -11.74 -11.64
C HIS A 979 21.38 -11.26 -13.11
N LYS A 980 20.23 -10.92 -13.70
CA LYS A 980 20.12 -10.39 -15.05
C LYS A 980 19.55 -8.97 -15.07
N LEU A 981 19.45 -8.30 -13.91
CA LEU A 981 18.99 -6.93 -13.78
C LEU A 981 20.18 -5.97 -13.82
N HIS A 982 20.10 -4.94 -14.67
CA HIS A 982 21.13 -3.93 -14.84
C HIS A 982 20.57 -2.51 -14.72
N GLY A 983 21.28 -1.61 -14.04
CA GLY A 983 20.96 -0.18 -14.07
C GLY A 983 21.84 0.56 -15.08
N ILE A 984 21.24 1.31 -16.00
CA ILE A 984 21.96 2.20 -16.92
C ILE A 984 21.27 3.56 -16.91
N VAL A 985 21.99 4.57 -16.43
CA VAL A 985 21.50 5.96 -16.37
C VAL A 985 21.20 6.49 -17.79
N ASN A 986 20.07 7.17 -17.94
CA ASN A 986 19.70 7.83 -19.20
C ASN A 986 20.68 8.94 -19.61
N GLY A 987 20.69 9.27 -20.90
CA GLY A 987 21.32 10.47 -21.43
C GLY A 987 20.30 11.49 -21.96
N ILE A 988 20.78 12.64 -22.40
CA ILE A 988 20.00 13.62 -23.17
C ILE A 988 20.60 13.82 -24.57
N ASP A 989 19.75 14.27 -25.50
CA ASP A 989 20.15 14.56 -26.87
C ASP A 989 20.78 15.97 -26.96
N TYR A 990 22.08 16.04 -27.21
CA TYR A 990 22.80 17.32 -27.34
C TYR A 990 22.47 18.06 -28.64
N GLU A 991 21.77 17.46 -29.60
CA GLU A 991 21.25 18.21 -30.75
C GLU A 991 20.04 19.05 -30.36
N ILE A 992 19.29 18.62 -29.34
CA ILE A 992 18.09 19.30 -28.83
C ILE A 992 18.45 20.20 -27.65
N PHE A 993 19.28 19.70 -26.73
CA PHE A 993 19.60 20.33 -25.46
C PHE A 993 21.04 20.84 -25.44
N ASP A 994 21.29 21.94 -26.13
CA ASP A 994 22.61 22.60 -26.17
C ASP A 994 22.49 24.11 -26.02
N PRO A 995 22.84 24.71 -24.86
CA PRO A 995 22.73 26.16 -24.67
C PRO A 995 23.58 26.99 -25.63
N HIS A 996 24.53 26.39 -26.35
CA HIS A 996 25.31 27.09 -27.38
C HIS A 996 24.54 27.25 -28.70
N ARG A 997 23.50 26.42 -28.95
CA ARG A 997 22.82 26.34 -30.25
C ARG A 997 21.29 26.22 -30.16
N ASP A 998 20.75 26.17 -28.94
CA ASP A 998 19.31 25.97 -28.70
C ASP A 998 18.51 27.15 -29.28
N PRO A 999 17.67 26.92 -30.31
CA PRO A 999 16.91 28.00 -30.95
C PRO A 999 15.81 28.58 -30.06
N ASN A 1000 15.45 27.90 -28.96
CA ASN A 1000 14.37 28.33 -28.08
C ASN A 1000 14.83 29.28 -26.98
N ILE A 1001 16.14 29.51 -26.82
CA ILE A 1001 16.69 30.42 -25.82
C ILE A 1001 17.18 31.72 -26.48
N PRO A 1002 17.01 32.88 -25.83
CA PRO A 1002 17.31 34.17 -26.44
C PRO A 1002 18.80 34.49 -26.53
N HIS A 1003 19.60 33.99 -25.58
CA HIS A 1003 21.05 34.22 -25.53
C HIS A 1003 21.78 32.88 -25.41
N HIS A 1004 22.67 32.60 -26.35
CA HIS A 1004 23.48 31.38 -26.35
C HIS A 1004 24.70 31.51 -25.45
N TYR A 1005 25.05 30.43 -24.77
CA TYR A 1005 26.20 30.39 -23.86
C TYR A 1005 26.84 29.00 -23.84
N SER A 1006 28.04 28.92 -23.28
CA SER A 1006 28.79 27.66 -23.15
C SER A 1006 29.53 27.61 -21.82
N ILE A 1007 30.12 26.46 -21.50
CA ILE A 1007 30.90 26.28 -20.27
C ILE A 1007 32.06 27.28 -20.14
N SER A 1008 32.65 27.73 -21.25
CA SER A 1008 33.75 28.72 -21.25
C SER A 1008 33.26 30.16 -21.19
N ALA A 1009 31.98 30.43 -21.48
CA ALA A 1009 31.37 31.75 -21.46
C ALA A 1009 29.92 31.63 -20.96
N ILE A 1010 29.73 31.65 -19.65
CA ILE A 1010 28.43 31.41 -18.98
C ILE A 1010 27.65 32.69 -18.72
N GLU A 1011 28.28 33.85 -18.92
CA GLU A 1011 27.74 35.18 -18.62
C GLU A 1011 26.39 35.44 -19.31
N PRO A 1012 26.13 34.99 -20.56
CA PRO A 1012 24.83 35.19 -21.20
C PRO A 1012 23.66 34.44 -20.52
N LYS A 1013 23.91 33.46 -19.64
CA LYS A 1013 22.87 32.81 -18.83
C LYS A 1013 22.11 33.83 -17.97
N ALA A 1014 22.79 34.86 -17.47
CA ALA A 1014 22.16 35.93 -16.69
C ALA A 1014 21.17 36.76 -17.53
N LEU A 1015 21.42 36.91 -18.84
CA LEU A 1015 20.50 37.57 -19.77
C LEU A 1015 19.25 36.72 -20.00
N CYS A 1016 19.41 35.40 -20.20
CA CYS A 1016 18.29 34.47 -20.25
C CYS A 1016 17.40 34.53 -18.99
N ARG A 1017 18.00 34.67 -17.80
CA ARG A 1017 17.26 34.83 -16.54
C ARG A 1017 16.46 36.14 -16.50
N ALA A 1018 17.07 37.25 -16.91
CA ALA A 1018 16.42 38.56 -16.93
C ALA A 1018 15.24 38.59 -17.91
N GLU A 1019 15.40 37.97 -19.09
CA GLU A 1019 14.33 37.85 -20.07
C GLU A 1019 13.21 36.94 -19.60
N LEU A 1020 13.51 35.77 -19.02
CA LEU A 1020 12.51 34.86 -18.49
C LEU A 1020 11.66 35.52 -17.39
N ARG A 1021 12.28 36.30 -16.50
CA ARG A 1021 11.54 37.09 -15.50
C ARG A 1021 10.60 38.09 -16.14
N SER A 1022 11.06 38.78 -17.20
CA SER A 1022 10.25 39.78 -17.91
C SER A 1022 9.09 39.12 -18.66
N GLU A 1023 9.34 37.98 -19.32
CA GLU A 1023 8.33 37.16 -20.01
C GLU A 1023 7.23 36.70 -19.05
N LEU A 1024 7.59 36.31 -17.83
CA LEU A 1024 6.66 35.76 -16.82
C LEU A 1024 6.09 36.80 -15.85
N GLY A 1025 6.42 38.08 -16.00
CA GLY A 1025 5.94 39.15 -15.11
C GLY A 1025 6.54 39.14 -13.70
N LEU A 1026 7.67 38.46 -13.49
CA LEU A 1026 8.39 38.40 -12.22
C LEU A 1026 9.26 39.64 -12.01
N GLU A 1027 9.47 40.03 -10.75
CA GLU A 1027 10.32 41.16 -10.40
C GLU A 1027 11.80 40.91 -10.73
N GLN A 1028 12.50 41.93 -11.22
CA GLN A 1028 13.95 41.88 -11.42
C GLN A 1028 14.66 42.06 -10.08
N THR A 1029 15.19 40.97 -9.51
CA THR A 1029 15.84 40.96 -8.20
C THR A 1029 17.14 40.15 -8.20
N ASP A 1030 17.96 40.35 -7.17
CA ASP A 1030 19.15 39.50 -6.93
C ASP A 1030 18.81 38.19 -6.20
N ARG A 1031 17.53 37.87 -5.97
CA ARG A 1031 17.10 36.60 -5.38
C ARG A 1031 17.22 35.47 -6.42
N PRO A 1032 17.42 34.20 -6.01
CA PRO A 1032 17.46 33.10 -6.95
C PRO A 1032 16.08 32.82 -7.55
N LEU A 1033 16.05 32.49 -8.84
CA LEU A 1033 14.89 31.97 -9.54
C LEU A 1033 14.90 30.44 -9.52
N CYS A 1034 13.93 29.86 -8.82
CA CYS A 1034 13.76 28.41 -8.69
C CYS A 1034 12.69 27.91 -9.67
N ALA A 1035 13.01 26.88 -10.43
CA ALA A 1035 12.11 26.27 -11.40
C ALA A 1035 11.63 24.90 -10.96
N MET A 1036 10.42 24.55 -11.36
CA MET A 1036 9.91 23.19 -11.33
C MET A 1036 9.25 22.87 -12.67
N VAL A 1037 9.81 21.91 -13.41
CA VAL A 1037 9.32 21.46 -14.71
C VAL A 1037 8.94 19.98 -14.57
N SER A 1038 7.67 19.70 -14.28
CA SER A 1038 7.23 18.35 -13.90
C SER A 1038 5.72 18.15 -14.09
N ARG A 1039 5.29 16.88 -14.10
CA ARG A 1039 3.88 16.53 -13.81
C ARG A 1039 3.56 16.88 -12.35
N LEU A 1040 2.34 17.31 -12.07
CA LEU A 1040 1.92 17.79 -10.75
C LEU A 1040 1.13 16.72 -9.99
N TYR A 1041 1.84 15.75 -9.40
CA TYR A 1041 1.27 14.66 -8.59
C TYR A 1041 2.14 14.41 -7.35
N ASP A 1042 1.60 13.78 -6.31
CA ASP A 1042 2.30 13.49 -5.04
C ASP A 1042 3.66 12.81 -5.24
N VAL A 1043 3.76 11.87 -6.18
CA VAL A 1043 5.01 11.17 -6.49
C VAL A 1043 6.17 12.11 -6.88
N LYS A 1044 5.86 13.33 -7.32
CA LYS A 1044 6.84 14.38 -7.66
C LYS A 1044 7.18 15.32 -6.48
N GLY A 1045 6.73 15.00 -5.28
CA GLY A 1045 7.06 15.75 -4.05
C GLY A 1045 6.25 17.02 -3.86
N LEU A 1046 5.09 17.13 -4.51
CA LEU A 1046 4.26 18.34 -4.49
C LEU A 1046 3.61 18.58 -3.12
N ASP A 1047 3.36 17.50 -2.38
CA ASP A 1047 2.95 17.51 -0.96
C ASP A 1047 4.03 18.15 -0.06
N LEU A 1048 5.32 17.93 -0.35
CA LEU A 1048 6.41 18.60 0.35
C LEU A 1048 6.48 20.09 -0.02
N VAL A 1049 6.32 20.40 -1.31
CA VAL A 1049 6.33 21.79 -1.80
C VAL A 1049 5.17 22.57 -1.18
N GLU A 1050 3.95 22.03 -1.18
CA GLU A 1050 2.77 22.67 -0.60
C GLU A 1050 2.98 23.06 0.86
N GLN A 1051 3.51 22.15 1.67
CA GLN A 1051 3.79 22.39 3.09
C GLN A 1051 4.92 23.40 3.32
N ALA A 1052 5.96 23.37 2.48
CA ALA A 1052 7.10 24.28 2.58
C ALA A 1052 6.85 25.66 1.94
N MET A 1053 5.86 25.79 1.05
CA MET A 1053 5.63 26.97 0.22
C MET A 1053 5.46 28.26 1.06
N PRO A 1054 4.67 28.30 2.15
CA PRO A 1054 4.57 29.50 2.98
C PRO A 1054 5.92 30.00 3.49
N ALA A 1055 6.78 29.09 3.96
CA ALA A 1055 8.11 29.41 4.47
C ALA A 1055 9.07 29.84 3.34
N LEU A 1056 9.01 29.19 2.17
CA LEU A 1056 9.80 29.57 0.99
C LEU A 1056 9.44 30.98 0.50
N MET A 1057 8.15 31.29 0.48
CA MET A 1057 7.63 32.62 0.11
C MET A 1057 8.05 33.71 1.11
N GLN A 1058 8.13 33.38 2.41
CA GLN A 1058 8.66 34.28 3.44
C GLN A 1058 10.18 34.46 3.32
N PHE A 1059 10.92 33.41 3.00
CA PHE A 1059 12.37 33.44 2.82
C PHE A 1059 12.80 34.29 1.59
N GLY A 1060 11.94 34.35 0.57
CA GLY A 1060 12.05 35.33 -0.51
C GLY A 1060 12.64 34.81 -1.82
N VAL A 1061 12.53 33.51 -2.10
CA VAL A 1061 12.87 32.96 -3.45
C VAL A 1061 11.78 33.31 -4.47
N GLN A 1062 12.14 33.32 -5.76
CA GLN A 1062 11.16 33.37 -6.84
C GLN A 1062 10.92 31.96 -7.39
N VAL A 1063 9.68 31.65 -7.78
CA VAL A 1063 9.29 30.30 -8.22
C VAL A 1063 8.60 30.37 -9.58
N VAL A 1064 9.07 29.55 -10.53
CA VAL A 1064 8.38 29.27 -11.79
C VAL A 1064 8.00 27.80 -11.87
N VAL A 1065 6.73 27.52 -12.17
CA VAL A 1065 6.22 26.16 -12.33
C VAL A 1065 5.67 25.96 -13.74
N ILE A 1066 6.12 24.89 -14.40
CA ILE A 1066 5.59 24.43 -15.69
C ILE A 1066 5.16 22.97 -15.51
N GLY A 1067 3.88 22.70 -15.70
CA GLY A 1067 3.34 21.38 -15.47
C GLY A 1067 1.82 21.30 -15.47
N THR A 1068 1.30 20.07 -15.50
CA THR A 1068 -0.12 19.76 -15.32
C THR A 1068 -0.25 18.45 -14.54
N GLY A 1069 -1.38 18.23 -13.87
CA GLY A 1069 -1.62 17.04 -13.07
C GLY A 1069 -2.87 17.15 -12.21
N ASP A 1070 -2.75 16.77 -10.94
CA ASP A 1070 -3.84 16.87 -9.97
C ASP A 1070 -4.28 18.33 -9.81
N ARG A 1071 -5.59 18.55 -9.96
CA ARG A 1071 -6.25 19.84 -9.87
C ARG A 1071 -5.93 20.55 -8.56
N ARG A 1072 -5.75 19.82 -7.46
CA ARG A 1072 -5.35 20.39 -6.16
C ARG A 1072 -4.06 21.20 -6.25
N TYR A 1073 -3.04 20.68 -6.93
CA TYR A 1073 -1.75 21.36 -7.08
C TYR A 1073 -1.78 22.45 -8.15
N GLU A 1074 -2.53 22.24 -9.23
CA GLU A 1074 -2.75 23.29 -10.22
C GLU A 1074 -3.39 24.53 -9.58
N ASP A 1075 -4.46 24.33 -8.79
CA ASP A 1075 -5.17 25.38 -8.10
C ASP A 1075 -4.31 26.03 -7.01
N MET A 1076 -3.47 25.26 -6.31
CA MET A 1076 -2.47 25.79 -5.38
C MET A 1076 -1.49 26.76 -6.07
N PHE A 1077 -0.87 26.37 -7.19
CA PHE A 1077 0.08 27.25 -7.89
C PHE A 1077 -0.60 28.44 -8.56
N ARG A 1078 -1.80 28.27 -9.11
CA ARG A 1078 -2.62 29.40 -9.60
C ARG A 1078 -2.90 30.41 -8.49
N ARG A 1079 -3.25 29.92 -7.29
CA ARG A 1079 -3.50 30.78 -6.13
C ARG A 1079 -2.24 31.56 -5.73
N TYR A 1080 -1.09 30.91 -5.59
CA TYR A 1080 0.16 31.62 -5.27
C TYR A 1080 0.60 32.62 -6.35
N ALA A 1081 0.42 32.28 -7.63
CA ALA A 1081 0.71 33.20 -8.74
C ALA A 1081 -0.25 34.42 -8.73
N GLY A 1082 -1.51 34.23 -8.32
CA GLY A 1082 -2.48 35.33 -8.16
C GLY A 1082 -2.22 36.21 -6.93
N GLU A 1083 -1.84 35.59 -5.80
CA GLU A 1083 -1.52 36.30 -4.55
C GLU A 1083 -0.17 37.01 -4.59
N ARG A 1084 0.81 36.46 -5.33
CA ARG A 1084 2.20 36.94 -5.40
C ARG A 1084 2.76 36.97 -6.82
N PRO A 1085 2.15 37.74 -7.75
CA PRO A 1085 2.51 37.72 -9.17
C PRO A 1085 3.96 38.19 -9.46
N ALA A 1086 4.55 39.02 -8.60
CA ALA A 1086 5.94 39.45 -8.71
C ALA A 1086 6.97 38.36 -8.31
N GLN A 1087 6.51 37.29 -7.64
CA GLN A 1087 7.34 36.29 -6.98
C GLN A 1087 7.09 34.86 -7.49
N VAL A 1088 5.87 34.54 -7.92
CA VAL A 1088 5.47 33.21 -8.39
C VAL A 1088 4.81 33.30 -9.78
N ALA A 1089 5.29 32.47 -10.70
CA ALA A 1089 4.69 32.26 -12.01
C ALA A 1089 4.29 30.80 -12.18
N ALA A 1090 3.07 30.55 -12.69
CA ALA A 1090 2.54 29.21 -12.93
C ALA A 1090 2.02 29.10 -14.37
N ALA A 1091 2.73 28.32 -15.19
CA ALA A 1091 2.31 27.94 -16.54
C ALA A 1091 1.71 26.52 -16.49
N ILE A 1092 0.40 26.45 -16.25
CA ILE A 1092 -0.29 25.16 -16.16
C ILE A 1092 -0.53 24.60 -17.56
N GLY A 1093 0.06 23.43 -17.83
CA GLY A 1093 0.17 22.83 -19.17
C GLY A 1093 1.61 22.42 -19.49
N PHE A 1094 1.88 22.06 -20.74
CA PHE A 1094 3.23 21.76 -21.21
C PHE A 1094 3.57 22.57 -22.46
N ASP A 1095 4.64 23.36 -22.37
CA ASP A 1095 5.23 24.16 -23.45
C ASP A 1095 6.74 23.86 -23.49
N ALA A 1096 7.19 23.15 -24.52
CA ALA A 1096 8.58 22.72 -24.63
C ALA A 1096 9.56 23.90 -24.84
N PRO A 1097 9.30 24.87 -25.74
CA PRO A 1097 10.10 26.09 -25.82
C PRO A 1097 10.21 26.85 -24.48
N LEU A 1098 9.10 27.03 -23.76
CA LEU A 1098 9.11 27.71 -22.45
C LEU A 1098 9.90 26.90 -21.41
N ALA A 1099 9.82 25.58 -21.44
CA ALA A 1099 10.62 24.71 -20.59
C ALA A 1099 12.13 24.88 -20.85
N GLN A 1100 12.58 24.96 -22.11
CA GLN A 1100 13.98 25.23 -22.45
C GLN A 1100 14.45 26.62 -22.00
N ARG A 1101 13.64 27.66 -22.20
CA ARG A 1101 13.92 28.99 -21.62
C ARG A 1101 14.01 28.96 -20.10
N THR A 1102 13.17 28.16 -19.46
CA THR A 1102 13.19 27.96 -18.00
C THR A 1102 14.47 27.28 -17.55
N TYR A 1103 14.92 26.20 -18.22
CA TYR A 1103 16.22 25.59 -17.93
C TYR A 1103 17.38 26.55 -18.18
N ALA A 1104 17.29 27.44 -19.18
CA ALA A 1104 18.33 28.43 -19.43
C ALA A 1104 18.34 29.57 -18.42
N GLY A 1105 17.18 30.08 -18.00
CA GLY A 1105 17.06 31.26 -17.16
C GLY A 1105 17.01 30.97 -15.65
N ALA A 1106 16.58 29.79 -15.21
CA ALA A 1106 16.52 29.47 -13.79
C ALA A 1106 17.92 29.31 -13.17
N ASP A 1107 18.00 29.58 -11.86
CA ASP A 1107 19.20 29.34 -11.06
C ASP A 1107 19.18 27.93 -10.48
N MET A 1108 18.01 27.48 -10.03
CA MET A 1108 17.82 26.17 -9.39
C MET A 1108 16.67 25.40 -10.03
N LEU A 1109 16.78 24.08 -10.07
CA LEU A 1109 15.69 23.18 -10.43
C LEU A 1109 15.28 22.35 -9.22
N TRP A 1110 14.01 22.40 -8.83
CA TRP A 1110 13.47 21.60 -7.74
C TRP A 1110 12.94 20.26 -8.24
N MET A 1111 13.43 19.16 -7.66
CA MET A 1111 12.89 17.80 -7.88
C MET A 1111 12.81 17.03 -6.56
N PRO A 1112 11.83 17.37 -5.68
CA PRO A 1112 11.64 16.71 -4.39
C PRO A 1112 10.93 15.34 -4.51
N SER A 1113 11.10 14.63 -5.63
CA SER A 1113 10.35 13.42 -5.97
C SER A 1113 10.40 12.34 -4.88
N ARG A 1114 9.25 11.70 -4.63
CA ARG A 1114 9.15 10.53 -3.74
C ARG A 1114 9.91 9.34 -4.29
N TYR A 1115 9.85 9.15 -5.60
CA TYR A 1115 10.78 8.30 -6.34
C TYR A 1115 10.97 8.86 -7.76
N GLU A 1116 12.12 8.58 -8.37
CA GLU A 1116 12.43 9.05 -9.73
C GLU A 1116 13.32 8.01 -10.44
N PRO A 1117 12.75 7.15 -11.32
CA PRO A 1117 13.49 6.03 -11.90
C PRO A 1117 14.79 6.44 -12.59
N GLY A 1118 14.72 7.50 -13.40
CA GLY A 1118 15.85 8.06 -14.13
C GLY A 1118 15.87 9.59 -14.05
N GLY A 1119 14.76 10.23 -14.43
CA GLY A 1119 14.65 11.69 -14.53
C GLY A 1119 15.45 12.25 -15.71
N LEU A 1120 14.84 13.12 -16.52
CA LEU A 1120 15.56 13.84 -17.60
C LEU A 1120 15.82 15.30 -17.23
N ALA A 1121 14.94 15.90 -16.42
CA ALA A 1121 14.98 17.33 -16.10
C ALA A 1121 16.28 17.75 -15.40
N GLN A 1122 16.82 16.92 -14.51
CA GLN A 1122 18.08 17.19 -13.83
C GLN A 1122 19.27 17.12 -14.77
N LEU A 1123 19.26 16.23 -15.77
CA LEU A 1123 20.32 16.15 -16.78
C LEU A 1123 20.30 17.39 -17.69
N ILE A 1124 19.11 17.83 -18.11
CA ILE A 1124 18.93 19.07 -18.86
C ILE A 1124 19.40 20.27 -18.01
N ALA A 1125 19.03 20.31 -16.73
CA ALA A 1125 19.47 21.37 -15.83
C ALA A 1125 21.00 21.42 -15.69
N LEU A 1126 21.68 20.29 -15.49
CA LEU A 1126 23.14 20.23 -15.48
C LEU A 1126 23.74 20.78 -16.78
N ARG A 1127 23.19 20.39 -17.94
CA ARG A 1127 23.64 20.85 -19.25
C ARG A 1127 23.48 22.36 -19.46
N TYR A 1128 22.43 22.96 -18.91
CA TYR A 1128 22.13 24.39 -18.98
C TYR A 1128 22.70 25.18 -17.78
N GLY A 1129 23.47 24.54 -16.91
CA GLY A 1129 24.06 25.19 -15.75
C GLY A 1129 23.05 25.66 -14.70
N THR A 1130 21.87 25.04 -14.65
CA THR A 1130 20.85 25.24 -13.61
C THR A 1130 21.05 24.21 -12.53
N ILE A 1131 21.21 24.64 -11.28
CA ILE A 1131 21.70 23.76 -10.21
C ILE A 1131 20.54 22.95 -9.60
N PRO A 1132 20.57 21.60 -9.66
CA PRO A 1132 19.47 20.80 -9.13
C PRO A 1132 19.44 20.79 -7.59
N VAL A 1133 18.24 20.91 -7.02
CA VAL A 1133 17.92 20.66 -5.62
C VAL A 1133 16.96 19.47 -5.58
N VAL A 1134 17.46 18.31 -5.15
CA VAL A 1134 16.77 17.03 -5.38
C VAL A 1134 16.69 16.18 -4.11
N ARG A 1135 15.69 15.31 -4.04
CA ARG A 1135 15.75 14.20 -3.09
C ARG A 1135 16.67 13.11 -3.64
N SER A 1136 17.48 12.49 -2.78
CA SER A 1136 18.37 11.38 -3.14
C SER A 1136 17.58 10.08 -3.29
N THR A 1137 17.00 9.88 -4.48
CA THR A 1137 16.26 8.66 -4.88
C THR A 1137 16.49 8.36 -6.37
N GLY A 1138 16.50 7.08 -6.73
CA GLY A 1138 16.61 6.59 -8.09
C GLY A 1138 17.68 7.31 -8.91
N GLY A 1139 17.33 7.73 -10.13
CA GLY A 1139 18.26 8.41 -11.03
C GLY A 1139 18.78 9.75 -10.52
N LEU A 1140 18.07 10.41 -9.60
CA LEU A 1140 18.57 11.65 -8.98
C LEU A 1140 19.77 11.38 -8.07
N ALA A 1141 19.78 10.26 -7.35
CA ALA A 1141 20.91 9.87 -6.50
C ALA A 1141 22.16 9.52 -7.33
N ASP A 1142 21.97 8.93 -8.51
CA ASP A 1142 23.09 8.55 -9.40
C ASP A 1142 23.69 9.75 -10.15
N THR A 1143 22.87 10.77 -10.42
CA THR A 1143 23.24 11.90 -11.28
C THR A 1143 23.65 13.14 -10.47
N ILE A 1144 23.04 13.37 -9.31
CA ILE A 1144 23.28 14.56 -8.48
C ILE A 1144 24.08 14.21 -7.23
N LYS A 1145 25.27 14.80 -7.15
CA LYS A 1145 26.20 14.69 -6.02
C LYS A 1145 26.11 15.95 -5.18
N ASP A 1146 25.85 15.77 -3.88
CA ASP A 1146 25.70 16.89 -2.95
C ASP A 1146 26.95 17.78 -2.93
N TYR A 1147 26.72 19.09 -2.95
CA TYR A 1147 27.78 20.08 -2.93
C TYR A 1147 28.46 20.10 -1.55
N ASN A 1148 29.75 19.76 -1.55
CA ASN A 1148 30.61 19.84 -0.38
C ASN A 1148 31.60 21.02 -0.55
N PRO A 1149 31.45 22.10 0.23
CA PRO A 1149 32.29 23.29 0.09
C PRO A 1149 33.74 23.06 0.50
N ILE A 1150 34.02 22.12 1.41
CA ILE A 1150 35.38 21.80 1.87
C ILE A 1150 36.12 21.02 0.78
N ALA A 1151 35.47 20.00 0.22
CA ALA A 1151 36.08 19.15 -0.80
C ALA A 1151 36.06 19.77 -2.20
N SER A 1152 35.29 20.86 -2.41
CA SER A 1152 35.01 21.44 -3.73
C SER A 1152 34.55 20.37 -4.73
N LYS A 1153 33.57 19.56 -4.30
CA LYS A 1153 32.98 18.47 -5.09
C LYS A 1153 31.45 18.58 -5.04
N GLY A 1154 30.79 17.93 -5.99
CA GLY A 1154 29.33 17.97 -6.15
C GLY A 1154 28.91 18.79 -7.36
N ASN A 1155 27.65 18.62 -7.76
CA ASN A 1155 27.03 19.29 -8.92
C ASN A 1155 25.59 19.75 -8.64
N GLY A 1156 25.12 19.61 -7.39
CA GLY A 1156 23.80 20.06 -6.94
C GLY A 1156 23.65 19.93 -5.42
N PHE A 1157 22.44 20.09 -4.92
CA PHE A 1157 22.11 19.95 -3.50
C PHE A 1157 21.13 18.81 -3.30
N THR A 1158 21.39 17.94 -2.33
CA THR A 1158 20.55 16.78 -2.05
C THR A 1158 20.02 16.75 -0.61
N PHE A 1159 18.90 16.07 -0.43
CA PHE A 1159 18.36 15.64 0.87
C PHE A 1159 17.83 14.21 0.77
N THR A 1160 17.71 13.50 1.89
CA THR A 1160 17.33 12.07 1.90
C THR A 1160 15.93 11.82 2.47
N PRO A 1161 15.58 12.32 3.67
CA PRO A 1161 14.25 12.06 4.23
C PRO A 1161 13.17 12.73 3.38
N TYR A 1162 12.06 12.03 3.13
CA TYR A 1162 10.90 12.58 2.43
C TYR A 1162 10.11 13.48 3.40
N ASP A 1163 10.64 14.67 3.66
CA ASP A 1163 10.15 15.59 4.68
C ASP A 1163 10.19 17.04 4.16
N PRO A 1164 9.13 17.84 4.39
CA PRO A 1164 9.02 19.19 3.83
C PRO A 1164 10.07 20.15 4.38
N TRP A 1165 10.54 19.94 5.61
CA TRP A 1165 11.54 20.81 6.24
C TRP A 1165 12.96 20.45 5.82
N GLN A 1166 13.22 19.19 5.48
CA GLN A 1166 14.47 18.78 4.80
C GLN A 1166 14.57 19.41 3.40
N PHE A 1167 13.47 19.41 2.65
CA PHE A 1167 13.39 20.11 1.38
C PHE A 1167 13.65 21.62 1.56
N PHE A 1168 12.90 22.28 2.45
CA PHE A 1168 13.08 23.69 2.77
C PHE A 1168 14.53 24.02 3.17
N GLY A 1169 15.11 23.27 4.10
CA GLY A 1169 16.49 23.49 4.56
C GLY A 1169 17.52 23.35 3.44
N THR A 1170 17.28 22.46 2.48
CA THR A 1170 18.16 22.26 1.32
C THR A 1170 18.03 23.41 0.32
N VAL A 1171 16.82 23.92 0.08
CA VAL A 1171 16.60 25.13 -0.72
C VAL A 1171 17.29 26.33 -0.08
N VAL A 1172 17.18 26.50 1.24
CA VAL A 1172 17.88 27.56 1.97
C VAL A 1172 19.40 27.42 1.82
N ARG A 1173 19.96 26.21 1.95
CA ARG A 1173 21.40 25.96 1.75
C ARG A 1173 21.86 26.33 0.34
N ALA A 1174 21.07 25.99 -0.69
CA ALA A 1174 21.36 26.37 -2.07
C ALA A 1174 21.28 27.89 -2.27
N ALA A 1175 20.24 28.54 -1.73
CA ALA A 1175 20.03 29.98 -1.83
C ALA A 1175 21.07 30.81 -1.09
N GLU A 1176 21.55 30.37 0.07
CA GLU A 1176 22.66 31.04 0.76
C GLU A 1176 23.98 30.85 -0.01
N THR A 1177 24.20 29.68 -0.62
CA THR A 1177 25.38 29.46 -1.49
C THR A 1177 25.35 30.35 -2.73
N TYR A 1178 24.18 30.58 -3.32
CA TYR A 1178 23.97 31.47 -4.47
C TYR A 1178 24.45 32.91 -4.20
N ARG A 1179 24.45 33.36 -2.94
CA ARG A 1179 24.94 34.69 -2.54
C ARG A 1179 26.46 34.86 -2.66
N HIS A 1180 27.18 33.79 -3.00
CA HIS A 1180 28.63 33.79 -3.21
C HIS A 1180 28.95 33.56 -4.71
N PRO A 1181 29.08 34.64 -5.52
CA PRO A 1181 29.14 34.52 -6.98
C PRO A 1181 30.28 33.64 -7.49
N SER A 1182 31.47 33.71 -6.88
CA SER A 1182 32.62 32.90 -7.28
C SER A 1182 32.36 31.39 -7.11
N VAL A 1183 31.70 31.01 -6.01
CA VAL A 1183 31.32 29.63 -5.71
C VAL A 1183 30.20 29.17 -6.65
N TRP A 1184 29.19 30.02 -6.86
CA TRP A 1184 28.07 29.69 -7.74
C TRP A 1184 28.51 29.54 -9.21
N THR A 1185 29.33 30.46 -9.72
CA THR A 1185 29.97 30.36 -11.04
C THR A 1185 30.76 29.07 -11.20
N TRP A 1186 31.52 28.67 -10.17
CA TRP A 1186 32.23 27.41 -10.16
C TRP A 1186 31.26 26.22 -10.25
N LEU A 1187 30.16 26.25 -9.48
CA LEU A 1187 29.16 25.18 -9.47
C LEU A 1187 28.43 25.06 -10.82
N ILE A 1188 28.11 26.18 -11.47
CA ILE A 1188 27.55 26.21 -12.84
C ILE A 1188 28.50 25.54 -13.83
N ARG A 1189 29.79 25.95 -13.85
CA ARG A 1189 30.78 25.34 -14.75
C ARG A 1189 30.96 23.86 -14.46
N ARG A 1190 30.94 23.47 -13.18
CA ARG A 1190 31.03 22.06 -12.78
C ARG A 1190 29.82 21.27 -13.29
N ALA A 1191 28.61 21.78 -13.12
CA ALA A 1191 27.38 21.16 -13.62
C ALA A 1191 27.42 20.99 -15.15
N MET A 1192 27.79 22.04 -15.89
CA MET A 1192 27.91 21.99 -17.36
C MET A 1192 29.05 21.08 -17.87
N SER A 1193 30.02 20.74 -17.01
CA SER A 1193 31.13 19.83 -17.34
C SER A 1193 30.77 18.36 -17.24
N GLU A 1194 29.65 18.01 -16.60
CA GLU A 1194 29.21 16.63 -16.49
C GLU A 1194 28.78 16.12 -17.87
N ASP A 1195 29.34 14.97 -18.28
CA ASP A 1195 28.88 14.30 -19.49
C ASP A 1195 27.57 13.54 -19.18
N VAL A 1196 26.47 14.15 -19.61
CA VAL A 1196 25.09 13.66 -19.51
C VAL A 1196 24.53 13.25 -20.88
N SER A 1197 25.41 13.07 -21.88
CA SER A 1197 25.02 12.63 -23.23
C SER A 1197 24.70 11.14 -23.31
N TRP A 1198 23.96 10.74 -24.35
CA TRP A 1198 23.72 9.33 -24.65
C TRP A 1198 24.99 8.55 -25.01
N SER A 1199 26.06 9.20 -25.47
CA SER A 1199 27.30 8.51 -25.88
C SER A 1199 27.92 7.68 -24.77
N ARG A 1200 27.86 8.18 -23.53
CA ARG A 1200 28.32 7.46 -22.34
C ARG A 1200 27.46 6.22 -22.05
N SER A 1201 26.14 6.35 -22.13
CA SER A 1201 25.21 5.27 -21.79
C SER A 1201 25.09 4.22 -22.88
N ALA A 1202 25.15 4.61 -24.16
CA ALA A 1202 25.00 3.71 -25.31
C ALA A 1202 26.07 2.61 -25.34
N GLN A 1203 27.31 2.90 -24.93
CA GLN A 1203 28.36 1.87 -24.82
C GLN A 1203 28.01 0.78 -23.80
N ARG A 1204 27.36 1.15 -22.69
CA ARG A 1204 26.88 0.19 -21.69
C ARG A 1204 25.72 -0.65 -22.23
N TYR A 1205 24.85 -0.08 -23.05
CA TYR A 1205 23.82 -0.84 -23.75
C TYR A 1205 24.41 -1.85 -24.74
N VAL A 1206 25.50 -1.51 -25.46
CA VAL A 1206 26.20 -2.46 -26.32
C VAL A 1206 26.75 -3.66 -25.51
N GLN A 1207 27.32 -3.40 -24.33
CA GLN A 1207 27.77 -4.48 -23.42
C GLN A 1207 26.59 -5.33 -22.94
N LEU A 1208 25.46 -4.70 -22.62
CA LEU A 1208 24.23 -5.40 -22.23
C LEU A 1208 23.70 -6.31 -23.35
N TYR A 1209 23.74 -5.86 -24.61
CA TYR A 1209 23.34 -6.67 -25.77
C TYR A 1209 24.25 -7.89 -25.96
N GLN A 1210 25.56 -7.74 -25.75
CA GLN A 1210 26.48 -8.87 -25.81
C GLN A 1210 26.18 -9.90 -24.70
N ALA A 1211 25.85 -9.44 -23.49
CA ALA A 1211 25.43 -10.31 -22.40
C ALA A 1211 24.12 -11.05 -22.72
N ALA A 1212 23.14 -10.36 -23.34
CA ALA A 1212 21.89 -10.98 -23.80
C ALA A 1212 22.15 -12.10 -24.82
N ILE A 1213 23.02 -11.86 -25.81
CA ILE A 1213 23.39 -12.85 -26.84
C ILE A 1213 24.08 -14.06 -26.21
N ALA A 1214 24.97 -13.85 -25.25
CA ALA A 1214 25.63 -14.93 -24.52
C ALA A 1214 24.62 -15.79 -23.74
N ALA A 1215 23.74 -15.16 -22.96
CA ALA A 1215 22.69 -15.83 -22.21
C ALA A 1215 21.73 -16.64 -23.11
N ARG A 1216 21.36 -16.09 -24.28
CA ARG A 1216 20.50 -16.78 -25.25
C ARG A 1216 21.14 -18.06 -25.78
N ARG A 1217 22.44 -18.02 -26.12
CA ARG A 1217 23.19 -19.19 -26.61
C ARG A 1217 23.34 -20.27 -25.55
N GLU A 1218 23.60 -19.88 -24.30
CA GLU A 1218 23.68 -20.80 -23.17
C GLU A 1218 22.34 -21.51 -22.95
N ARG A 1219 21.22 -20.77 -22.96
CA ARG A 1219 19.87 -21.35 -22.84
C ARG A 1219 19.53 -22.34 -23.96
N ARG A 1220 20.11 -22.17 -25.15
CA ARG A 1220 19.96 -23.08 -26.31
C ARG A 1220 20.89 -24.30 -26.26
N GLY A 1221 21.75 -24.41 -25.24
CA GLY A 1221 22.72 -25.51 -25.14
C GLY A 1221 23.85 -25.42 -26.17
N ILE A 1222 24.06 -24.24 -26.78
CA ILE A 1222 25.15 -24.01 -27.74
C ILE A 1222 26.36 -23.51 -26.94
N THR A 1223 27.04 -24.43 -26.24
CA THR A 1223 28.36 -24.13 -25.67
C THR A 1223 29.34 -23.81 -26.79
N ALA A 1224 30.02 -22.67 -26.69
CA ALA A 1224 31.15 -22.35 -27.53
C ALA A 1224 32.21 -23.47 -27.37
N VAL A 1225 32.38 -24.29 -28.41
CA VAL A 1225 33.62 -25.02 -28.61
C VAL A 1225 34.69 -23.94 -28.74
N ALA A 1226 35.67 -23.97 -27.83
CA ALA A 1226 36.82 -23.08 -27.87
C ALA A 1226 37.43 -23.08 -29.29
N GLY A 1227 37.53 -21.89 -29.88
CA GLY A 1227 38.20 -21.59 -31.14
C GLY A 1227 38.86 -20.24 -31.03
#